data_AF-A0A7Y7P6Y2-F1
#
_entry.id   AF-A0A7Y7P6Y2-F1
#
_cell.length_a   1.000
_cell.length_b   1.000
_cell.length_c   1.000
_cell.angle_alpha   90.00
_cell.angle_beta   90.00
_cell.angle_gamma   90.00
#
_symmetry.space_group_name_H-M   'P 1'
#
loop_
_entity.id
_entity.type
_entity.pdbx_description
1 polymer ?
#
loop_
_entity_poly.entity_id
_entity_poly.type
_entity_poly.pdbx_seq_one_letter_code
_entity_poly.pdbx_strand_id
1 'polypeptide(L)'
;MKKIILFVVSAFFAGLLVAKPVSKDYALAVAREFFMQYCGKLDSVATLKDYYVVNYLETPTYYVFNFYPGGFVIVSADNATIPILAYSGQGSHYLTNTCPESRDWLDRYSREIYRISSGHEDNNITSGQWEDILNQRFSKSSMDIGPLISANWSQDDWYNYYCPADPAGPSGHALTGCVATAAGMIMKYHGFPMNGIGSHAYQHYLYGLLSADFGATTYDWSNMGNTANSCSYDAVATLLYHVGVSADMNYSPVASGAYEKQLMYSLVDNFNYDQSTIREVFKADYSDNDWKQLLMNDLDHMLPVFYSGSGSDSHAFVCDGYTLSNNMFHFNWGWGGLDNGYYAIGALNPFGNNFSSDNSAIIGIKPGNPAMVARISQPGREAIVAPGSTVDVEASMVIGNAASMELYINDQLTASNSGQSLSYSWNTTGLNLGSYQFKLKAMNEQDTVYHEVTVIISEWIPESSGFTSPSRGIQYLHAVDSLVLWATAYDGANTSNYIHEFTRTINGGDTWIAGSVTNYSGLVPSMIFGIDAQTAYCPMYRQNGSNPQGIFVTHDGGVNWVQQTTALFTDPSSFPNVIHFFNPNEGWCMGDPVNGHFECYSTTDGGDHWVALPENALPPPLAGEYGVTGFISSVGDHIWFGTSKGRVFRSGDRGKTWQVSSTTLLNKYVDVKFADTLHGICMEDNSGSTGNISESFDGGITWSTVIPIGPHFSTSYAYVPGTPDTWISTGAQLGSAGASFSLDGGHHWQLFDGTDGLQYLSTVWLNSHLGWAGAFYIVNSKSGFYKFRGVLQEPTILPPNNLQISKQEKNIHLSWDPPASLLSLQGYSVFRDSQLIGSLSAGTSYYDDLNLPNANYGYCVSANYSTGNSEQICASIDLDYGIGEFSDILPWVYPNPVYDKLLHLVYNSKLADLKILNILGIVAWESGIDKTIREIPINALIPGIYFLELRSSDGIHTIKFAVR
;
A
#
# COMPACT_ATOMS: atom_id res chain seq x y z
N MET A 1 71.29 -11.72 26.87
CA MET A 1 70.32 -12.71 26.35
C MET A 1 69.26 -12.95 27.40
N LYS A 2 68.10 -12.30 27.22
CA LYS A 2 66.85 -12.50 27.97
C LYS A 2 65.74 -12.29 26.95
N LYS A 3 64.86 -13.27 26.74
CA LYS A 3 63.49 -13.10 26.23
C LYS A 3 62.78 -14.45 26.16
N ILE A 4 61.48 -14.39 26.47
CA ILE A 4 60.40 -15.35 26.21
C ILE A 4 60.18 -16.41 27.30
N ILE A 5 59.15 -16.17 28.12
CA ILE A 5 58.04 -17.09 28.51
C ILE A 5 57.10 -16.24 29.38
N LEU A 6 55.95 -15.81 28.83
CA LEU A 6 54.66 -15.65 29.51
C LEU A 6 53.60 -15.17 28.49
N PHE A 7 52.85 -16.09 27.89
CA PHE A 7 51.60 -15.78 27.17
C PHE A 7 50.71 -17.02 27.11
N VAL A 8 50.27 -17.51 28.27
CA VAL A 8 49.17 -18.46 28.39
C VAL A 8 48.47 -18.12 29.71
N VAL A 9 47.44 -17.27 29.64
CA VAL A 9 46.22 -17.17 30.49
C VAL A 9 45.58 -15.82 30.11
N SER A 10 44.86 -15.75 28.98
CA SER A 10 43.92 -14.66 28.63
C SER A 10 43.07 -15.05 27.40
N ALA A 11 42.60 -16.30 27.33
CA ALA A 11 41.76 -16.77 26.22
C ALA A 11 40.71 -17.75 26.75
N PHE A 12 39.78 -17.27 27.57
CA PHE A 12 38.50 -17.92 27.82
C PHE A 12 37.49 -16.84 28.26
N PHE A 13 36.35 -16.79 27.58
CA PHE A 13 35.30 -15.75 27.57
C PHE A 13 35.47 -14.58 26.60
N ALA A 14 35.59 -14.90 25.31
CA ALA A 14 34.80 -14.17 24.31
C ALA A 14 33.62 -15.10 23.97
N GLY A 15 32.47 -14.89 24.63
CA GLY A 15 31.25 -15.56 24.22
C GLY A 15 30.91 -15.07 22.82
N LEU A 16 30.91 -15.98 21.85
CA LEU A 16 30.26 -15.73 20.57
C LEU A 16 28.78 -15.46 20.90
N LEU A 17 28.35 -14.22 20.68
CA LEU A 17 26.95 -13.81 20.73
C LEU A 17 26.27 -14.48 19.53
N VAL A 18 25.60 -15.60 19.80
CA VAL A 18 24.74 -16.29 18.84
C VAL A 18 23.31 -16.03 19.32
N ALA A 19 22.39 -15.74 18.40
CA ALA A 19 20.97 -15.64 18.69
C ALA A 19 20.48 -16.88 19.45
N LYS A 20 19.55 -16.66 20.39
CA LYS A 20 18.99 -17.73 21.23
C LYS A 20 17.47 -17.60 21.27
N PRO A 21 16.75 -18.74 21.18
CA PRO A 21 15.34 -18.78 21.52
C PRO A 21 15.10 -18.19 22.93
N VAL A 22 14.11 -17.32 23.04
CA VAL A 22 13.72 -16.66 24.27
C VAL A 22 12.76 -17.56 25.05
N SER A 23 13.15 -17.88 26.28
CA SER A 23 12.27 -18.66 27.18
C SER A 23 11.09 -17.82 27.65
N LYS A 24 9.94 -18.48 27.90
CA LYS A 24 8.73 -17.85 28.44
C LYS A 24 8.97 -17.06 29.74
N ASP A 25 9.82 -17.53 30.65
CA ASP A 25 10.09 -16.80 31.90
C ASP A 25 10.93 -15.53 31.68
N TYR A 26 11.83 -15.55 30.69
CA TYR A 26 12.58 -14.36 30.27
C TYR A 26 11.64 -13.34 29.59
N ALA A 27 10.80 -13.80 28.66
CA ALA A 27 9.81 -12.96 27.99
C ALA A 27 8.81 -12.32 28.98
N LEU A 28 8.37 -13.08 30.00
CA LEU A 28 7.49 -12.56 31.05
C LEU A 28 8.16 -11.48 31.91
N ALA A 29 9.45 -11.62 32.21
CA ALA A 29 10.19 -10.59 32.94
C ALA A 29 10.24 -9.28 32.14
N VAL A 30 10.58 -9.38 30.85
CA VAL A 30 10.58 -8.24 29.91
C VAL A 30 9.19 -7.60 29.83
N ALA A 31 8.14 -8.41 29.65
CA ALA A 31 6.76 -7.93 29.59
C ALA A 31 6.35 -7.14 30.86
N ARG A 32 6.74 -7.61 32.05
CA ARG A 32 6.41 -6.96 33.32
C ARG A 32 7.10 -5.62 33.48
N GLU A 33 8.41 -5.56 33.26
CA GLU A 33 9.18 -4.31 33.37
C GLU A 33 8.65 -3.27 32.37
N PHE A 34 8.39 -3.70 31.13
CA PHE A 34 7.81 -2.84 30.11
C PHE A 34 6.39 -2.37 30.47
N PHE A 35 5.50 -3.27 30.90
CA PHE A 35 4.13 -2.91 31.26
C PHE A 35 4.08 -1.93 32.43
N MET A 36 4.91 -2.13 33.46
CA MET A 36 4.97 -1.19 34.60
C MET A 36 5.40 0.21 34.18
N GLN A 37 6.33 0.33 33.23
CA GLN A 37 6.81 1.61 32.73
C GLN A 37 5.81 2.34 31.82
N TYR A 38 5.22 1.64 30.86
CA TYR A 38 4.45 2.26 29.77
C TYR A 38 2.93 2.15 29.94
N CYS A 39 2.44 1.20 30.73
CA CYS A 39 1.01 0.94 30.91
C CYS A 39 0.54 1.09 32.36
N GLY A 40 1.47 1.00 33.32
CA GLY A 40 1.17 0.94 34.74
C GLY A 40 0.56 2.24 35.27
N LYS A 41 -0.62 2.13 35.90
CA LYS A 41 -1.05 3.13 36.89
C LYS A 41 -0.14 2.94 38.09
N LEU A 42 0.71 3.93 38.41
CA LEU A 42 1.70 3.91 39.49
C LEU A 42 1.17 3.41 40.86
N ASP A 43 -0.15 3.38 41.05
CA ASP A 43 -0.84 2.98 42.28
C ASP A 43 -1.38 1.54 42.31
N SER A 44 -1.25 0.73 41.24
CA SER A 44 -1.76 -0.67 41.21
C SER A 44 -0.73 -1.66 40.67
N VAL A 45 -0.45 -2.72 41.42
CA VAL A 45 0.41 -3.83 40.97
C VAL A 45 -0.31 -4.60 39.85
N ALA A 46 0.11 -4.39 38.61
CA ALA A 46 -0.34 -5.20 37.48
C ALA A 46 0.10 -6.66 37.70
N THR A 47 -0.85 -7.59 37.69
CA THR A 47 -0.57 -9.03 37.87
C THR A 47 -0.85 -9.77 36.58
N LEU A 48 -0.04 -10.78 36.26
CA LEU A 48 -0.27 -11.63 35.09
C LEU A 48 -1.60 -12.36 35.26
N LYS A 49 -2.51 -12.19 34.30
CA LYS A 49 -3.80 -12.87 34.26
C LYS A 49 -3.68 -14.22 33.56
N ASP A 50 -3.19 -14.22 32.32
CA ASP A 50 -2.95 -15.40 31.50
C ASP A 50 -1.89 -15.10 30.43
N TYR A 51 -1.46 -16.15 29.70
CA TYR A 51 -0.51 -16.01 28.60
C TYR A 51 -0.74 -17.06 27.51
N TYR A 52 -0.27 -16.76 26.31
CA TYR A 52 -0.28 -17.65 25.14
C TYR A 52 1.11 -17.75 24.52
N VAL A 53 1.39 -18.89 23.88
CA VAL A 53 2.58 -19.10 23.03
C VAL A 53 2.09 -19.32 21.61
N VAL A 54 2.56 -18.50 20.67
CA VAL A 54 2.26 -18.67 19.25
C VAL A 54 3.44 -19.35 18.57
N ASN A 55 3.13 -20.28 17.68
CA ASN A 55 4.11 -21.05 16.94
C ASN A 55 3.85 -20.93 15.44
N TYR A 56 4.92 -20.93 14.66
CA TYR A 56 4.88 -21.09 13.21
C TYR A 56 5.76 -22.28 12.82
N LEU A 57 5.20 -23.26 12.11
CA LEU A 57 5.87 -24.52 11.77
C LEU A 57 6.56 -25.18 12.99
N GLU A 58 5.81 -25.28 14.10
CA GLU A 58 6.26 -25.83 15.40
C GLU A 58 7.35 -25.04 16.15
N THR A 59 7.82 -23.93 15.58
CA THR A 59 8.77 -23.02 16.24
C THR A 59 8.02 -21.91 16.98
N PRO A 60 8.28 -21.69 18.29
CA PRO A 60 7.74 -20.54 19.02
C PRO A 60 8.20 -19.23 18.39
N THR A 61 7.27 -18.33 18.10
CA THR A 61 7.55 -17.04 17.44
C THR A 61 7.29 -15.86 18.37
N TYR A 62 6.22 -15.88 19.17
CA TYR A 62 5.99 -14.85 20.18
C TYR A 62 5.10 -15.33 21.34
N TYR A 63 5.09 -14.53 22.40
CA TYR A 63 4.29 -14.71 23.60
C TYR A 63 3.31 -13.55 23.77
N VAL A 64 2.07 -13.85 24.16
CA VAL A 64 1.08 -12.84 24.57
C VAL A 64 0.90 -12.91 26.07
N PHE A 65 1.04 -11.81 26.78
CA PHE A 65 0.81 -11.72 28.23
C PHE A 65 -0.31 -10.74 28.53
N ASN A 66 -1.41 -11.21 29.13
CA ASN A 66 -2.50 -10.34 29.59
C ASN A 66 -2.36 -10.02 31.08
N PHE A 67 -2.70 -8.79 31.46
CA PHE A 67 -2.58 -8.29 32.83
C PHE A 67 -3.94 -7.96 33.46
N TYR A 68 -4.00 -8.03 34.79
CA TYR A 68 -5.12 -7.55 35.60
C TYR A 68 -4.79 -6.16 36.19
N PRO A 69 -5.73 -5.19 36.19
CA PRO A 69 -7.16 -5.30 35.80
C PRO A 69 -7.44 -5.23 34.29
N GLY A 70 -6.44 -4.97 33.46
CA GLY A 70 -6.52 -4.96 31.99
C GLY A 70 -5.17 -4.59 31.38
N GLY A 71 -5.05 -4.76 30.07
CA GLY A 71 -3.84 -4.51 29.29
C GLY A 71 -3.12 -5.80 28.86
N PHE A 72 -2.30 -5.69 27.82
CA PHE A 72 -1.50 -6.79 27.30
C PHE A 72 -0.12 -6.32 26.81
N VAL A 73 0.83 -7.26 26.75
CA VAL A 73 2.13 -7.08 26.08
C VAL A 73 2.43 -8.33 25.26
N ILE A 74 2.82 -8.13 24.00
CA ILE A 74 3.27 -9.17 23.08
C ILE A 74 4.79 -9.07 22.94
N VAL A 75 5.48 -10.16 23.27
CA VAL A 75 6.95 -10.24 23.35
C VAL A 75 7.45 -11.29 22.39
N SER A 76 8.50 -10.99 21.63
CA SER A 76 9.10 -11.95 20.70
C SER A 76 9.67 -13.19 21.40
N ALA A 77 9.67 -14.33 20.71
CA ALA A 77 10.30 -15.56 21.16
C ALA A 77 11.75 -15.73 20.66
N ASP A 78 12.32 -14.74 19.95
CA ASP A 78 13.72 -14.77 19.51
C ASP A 78 14.42 -13.43 19.79
N ASN A 79 15.60 -13.47 20.42
CA ASN A 79 16.32 -12.26 20.81
C ASN A 79 17.07 -11.58 19.66
N ALA A 80 17.11 -12.19 18.47
CA ALA A 80 17.50 -11.52 17.23
C ALA A 80 16.43 -10.56 16.70
N THR A 81 15.28 -10.44 17.37
CA THR A 81 14.23 -9.46 17.02
C THR A 81 14.02 -8.44 18.13
N ILE A 82 13.31 -7.35 17.84
CA ILE A 82 12.91 -6.37 18.85
C ILE A 82 12.13 -7.05 20.00
N PRO A 83 12.30 -6.60 21.26
CA PRO A 83 11.69 -7.27 22.41
C PRO A 83 10.17 -7.19 22.43
N ILE A 84 9.61 -6.01 22.15
CA ILE A 84 8.17 -5.74 22.27
C ILE A 84 7.59 -5.56 20.88
N LEU A 85 6.62 -6.42 20.54
CA LEU A 85 5.93 -6.41 19.25
C LEU A 85 4.66 -5.55 19.30
N ALA A 86 3.91 -5.65 20.40
CA ALA A 86 2.70 -4.88 20.63
C ALA A 86 2.41 -4.72 22.13
N TYR A 87 1.69 -3.67 22.51
CA TYR A 87 1.18 -3.51 23.87
C TYR A 87 -0.08 -2.64 23.93
N SER A 88 -0.84 -2.79 25.01
CA SER A 88 -1.92 -1.86 25.36
C SER A 88 -2.08 -1.80 26.88
N GLY A 89 -2.32 -0.60 27.40
CA GLY A 89 -2.70 -0.42 28.81
C GLY A 89 -4.17 -0.75 29.09
N GLN A 90 -4.94 -1.10 28.05
CA GLN A 90 -6.36 -1.41 28.13
C GLN A 90 -6.66 -2.75 27.46
N GLY A 91 -7.86 -3.28 27.71
CA GLY A 91 -8.34 -4.50 27.05
C GLY A 91 -7.57 -5.77 27.43
N SER A 92 -7.56 -6.73 26.51
CA SER A 92 -6.81 -7.99 26.58
C SER A 92 -6.74 -8.55 25.16
N HIS A 93 -5.71 -9.35 24.86
CA HIS A 93 -5.55 -10.01 23.57
C HIS A 93 -5.73 -11.53 23.72
N TYR A 94 -6.68 -12.12 23.01
CA TYR A 94 -6.96 -13.56 23.04
C TYR A 94 -6.88 -14.16 21.65
N LEU A 95 -6.14 -15.27 21.48
CA LEU A 95 -6.00 -15.93 20.18
C LEU A 95 -7.33 -16.46 19.60
N THR A 96 -8.33 -16.71 20.46
CA THR A 96 -9.66 -17.18 20.04
C THR A 96 -10.64 -16.05 19.74
N ASN A 97 -10.29 -14.81 20.06
CA ASN A 97 -11.16 -13.64 19.91
C ASN A 97 -10.28 -12.41 19.64
N THR A 98 -9.88 -12.27 18.38
CA THR A 98 -9.03 -11.20 17.86
C THR A 98 -9.67 -10.64 16.60
N CYS A 99 -9.49 -9.34 16.35
CA CYS A 99 -9.96 -8.76 15.10
C CYS A 99 -9.16 -9.33 13.91
N PRO A 100 -9.80 -9.51 12.73
CA PRO A 100 -9.13 -10.01 11.53
C PRO A 100 -7.83 -9.27 11.18
N GLU A 101 -7.84 -7.94 11.29
CA GLU A 101 -6.75 -7.02 10.95
C GLU A 101 -5.53 -7.27 11.85
N SER A 102 -5.72 -7.31 13.18
CA SER A 102 -4.59 -7.56 14.09
C SER A 102 -4.11 -9.01 14.01
N ARG A 103 -5.00 -9.97 13.72
CA ARG A 103 -4.62 -11.36 13.49
C ARG A 103 -3.68 -11.49 12.29
N ASP A 104 -4.02 -10.89 11.15
CA ASP A 104 -3.17 -10.90 9.96
C ASP A 104 -1.82 -10.24 10.27
N TRP A 105 -1.84 -9.07 10.92
CA TRP A 105 -0.63 -8.37 11.35
C TRP A 105 0.30 -9.26 12.22
N LEU A 106 -0.26 -9.93 13.22
CA LEU A 106 0.49 -10.81 14.12
C LEU A 106 0.95 -12.11 13.45
N ASP A 107 0.23 -12.62 12.44
CA ASP A 107 0.67 -13.75 11.64
C ASP A 107 1.91 -13.38 10.81
N ARG A 108 1.95 -12.17 10.26
CA ARG A 108 3.12 -11.66 9.55
C ARG A 108 4.35 -11.49 10.45
N TYR A 109 4.17 -10.98 11.67
CA TYR A 109 5.24 -11.03 12.69
C TYR A 109 5.74 -12.46 12.90
N SER A 110 4.82 -13.42 13.04
CA SER A 110 5.15 -14.84 13.26
C SER A 110 6.04 -15.39 12.15
N ARG A 111 5.70 -15.11 10.88
CA ARG A 111 6.45 -15.54 9.70
C ARG A 111 7.83 -14.90 9.63
N GLU A 112 7.94 -13.60 9.91
CA GLU A 112 9.24 -12.91 9.93
C GLU A 112 10.13 -13.46 11.05
N ILE A 113 9.61 -13.60 12.27
CA ILE A 113 10.38 -14.16 13.40
C ILE A 113 10.83 -15.59 13.10
N TYR A 114 9.98 -16.42 12.48
CA TYR A 114 10.38 -17.75 12.04
C TYR A 114 11.54 -17.70 11.03
N ARG A 115 11.50 -16.80 10.04
CA ARG A 115 12.59 -16.62 9.06
C ARG A 115 13.90 -16.20 9.74
N ILE A 116 13.82 -15.25 10.67
CA ILE A 116 14.99 -14.76 11.43
C ILE A 116 15.58 -15.88 12.30
N SER A 117 14.72 -16.60 13.03
CA SER A 117 15.13 -17.69 13.92
C SER A 117 15.74 -18.86 13.14
N SER A 118 15.12 -19.26 12.02
CA SER A 118 15.64 -20.33 11.15
C SER A 118 16.89 -19.92 10.37
N GLY A 119 17.03 -18.63 10.03
CA GLY A 119 18.22 -18.04 9.42
C GLY A 119 19.43 -17.92 10.34
N HIS A 120 19.23 -18.08 11.67
CA HIS A 120 20.26 -17.86 12.70
C HIS A 120 20.88 -16.45 12.63
N GLU A 121 20.04 -15.45 12.38
CA GLU A 121 20.44 -14.05 12.27
C GLU A 121 21.09 -13.53 13.57
N ASP A 122 21.93 -12.51 13.46
CA ASP A 122 22.64 -11.91 14.59
C ASP A 122 21.72 -11.04 15.47
N ASN A 123 22.02 -10.97 16.77
CA ASN A 123 21.31 -10.15 17.77
C ASN A 123 22.13 -8.96 18.29
N ASN A 124 23.25 -8.61 17.65
CA ASN A 124 24.10 -7.50 18.07
C ASN A 124 23.38 -6.14 18.19
N ILE A 125 22.34 -5.90 17.37
CA ILE A 125 21.56 -4.64 17.42
C ILE A 125 20.40 -4.72 18.42
N THR A 126 19.72 -5.86 18.50
CA THR A 126 18.51 -6.03 19.32
C THR A 126 18.83 -6.33 20.79
N SER A 127 19.95 -7.00 21.08
CA SER A 127 20.33 -7.42 22.45
C SER A 127 20.38 -6.25 23.45
N GLY A 128 20.86 -5.07 23.03
CA GLY A 128 20.84 -3.87 23.87
C GLY A 128 19.42 -3.47 24.30
N GLN A 129 18.43 -3.58 23.42
CA GLN A 129 17.03 -3.24 23.72
C GLN A 129 16.43 -4.19 24.77
N TRP A 130 16.73 -5.48 24.67
CA TRP A 130 16.31 -6.48 25.67
C TRP A 130 16.94 -6.20 27.04
N GLU A 131 18.23 -5.90 27.08
CA GLU A 131 18.94 -5.56 28.31
C GLU A 131 18.45 -4.25 28.93
N ASP A 132 18.14 -3.25 28.10
CA ASP A 132 17.65 -1.96 28.58
C ASP A 132 16.30 -2.10 29.29
N ILE A 133 15.35 -2.86 28.75
CA ILE A 133 14.07 -3.12 29.43
C ILE A 133 14.29 -3.84 30.77
N LEU A 134 15.09 -4.91 30.79
CA LEU A 134 15.34 -5.69 32.01
C LEU A 134 16.10 -4.91 33.09
N ASN A 135 16.95 -3.97 32.68
CA ASN A 135 17.69 -3.08 33.58
C ASN A 135 16.97 -1.74 33.83
N GLN A 136 15.70 -1.62 33.42
CA GLN A 136 14.86 -0.42 33.58
C GLN A 136 15.50 0.86 33.00
N ARG A 137 16.25 0.74 31.92
CA ARG A 137 16.89 1.85 31.19
C ARG A 137 15.98 2.31 30.05
N PHE A 138 14.93 3.03 30.40
CA PHE A 138 13.97 3.53 29.43
C PHE A 138 14.34 4.94 28.94
N SER A 139 14.23 5.14 27.63
CA SER A 139 14.32 6.47 27.03
C SER A 139 13.15 7.35 27.51
N LYS A 140 13.44 8.56 27.97
CA LYS A 140 12.42 9.56 28.29
C LYS A 140 12.14 10.41 27.04
N SER A 141 10.94 10.29 26.49
CA SER A 141 10.44 11.17 25.43
C SER A 141 9.39 12.12 26.01
N SER A 142 9.38 13.37 25.53
CA SER A 142 8.32 14.36 25.81
C SER A 142 7.46 14.67 24.57
N MET A 143 7.60 13.87 23.50
CA MET A 143 7.01 14.09 22.17
C MET A 143 6.07 12.95 21.73
N ASP A 144 5.59 12.11 22.64
CA ASP A 144 4.61 11.06 22.30
C ASP A 144 3.25 11.71 21.94
N ILE A 145 2.60 11.21 20.89
CA ILE A 145 1.31 11.71 20.38
C ILE A 145 0.23 10.62 20.47
N GLY A 146 -0.99 11.03 20.83
CA GLY A 146 -2.17 10.18 20.75
C GLY A 146 -2.39 9.23 21.95
N PRO A 147 -3.41 8.34 21.87
CA PRO A 147 -4.34 8.18 20.75
C PRO A 147 -5.20 9.42 20.49
N LEU A 148 -5.28 9.89 19.25
CA LEU A 148 -6.03 11.08 18.84
C LEU A 148 -7.54 10.79 18.74
N ILE A 149 -7.91 9.59 18.29
CA ILE A 149 -9.30 9.20 18.08
C ILE A 149 -9.86 8.57 19.37
N SER A 150 -10.94 9.15 19.85
CA SER A 150 -11.70 8.60 21.00
C SER A 150 -12.80 7.62 20.60
N ALA A 151 -13.17 7.57 19.32
CA ALA A 151 -14.20 6.67 18.81
C ALA A 151 -13.68 5.23 18.71
N ASN A 152 -14.42 4.29 19.31
CA ASN A 152 -14.20 2.85 19.19
C ASN A 152 -15.39 2.27 18.42
N TRP A 153 -15.45 2.59 17.12
CA TRP A 153 -16.52 2.09 16.25
C TRP A 153 -16.26 0.65 15.81
N SER A 154 -17.32 -0.02 15.40
CA SER A 154 -17.26 -1.38 14.85
C SER A 154 -17.99 -1.44 13.52
N GLN A 155 -18.07 -2.63 12.93
CA GLN A 155 -18.63 -2.85 11.61
C GLN A 155 -20.02 -3.52 11.61
N ASP A 156 -20.46 -3.94 12.79
CA ASP A 156 -21.63 -4.78 13.01
C ASP A 156 -22.80 -3.98 13.63
N ASP A 157 -23.58 -4.64 14.48
CA ASP A 157 -24.77 -4.13 15.17
C ASP A 157 -24.67 -2.62 15.49
N TRP A 158 -25.74 -1.87 15.19
CA TRP A 158 -25.83 -0.40 15.26
C TRP A 158 -25.09 0.36 14.17
N TYR A 159 -23.86 -0.04 13.85
CA TYR A 159 -23.03 0.65 12.86
C TYR A 159 -23.52 0.37 11.43
N ASN A 160 -23.99 -0.87 11.19
CA ASN A 160 -24.44 -1.33 9.89
C ASN A 160 -25.95 -1.17 9.63
N TYR A 161 -26.67 -0.39 10.45
CA TYR A 161 -28.13 -0.31 10.39
C TYR A 161 -28.69 0.09 9.01
N TYR A 162 -27.98 0.97 8.29
CA TYR A 162 -28.36 1.41 6.94
C TYR A 162 -27.67 0.63 5.82
N CYS A 163 -26.76 -0.29 6.15
CA CYS A 163 -26.18 -1.19 5.17
C CYS A 163 -27.27 -2.15 4.63
N PRO A 164 -27.05 -2.75 3.45
CA PRO A 164 -28.04 -3.62 2.84
C PRO A 164 -28.50 -4.75 3.76
N ALA A 165 -29.81 -5.06 3.75
CA ALA A 165 -30.36 -6.14 4.55
C ALA A 165 -29.86 -7.51 4.04
N ASP A 166 -29.27 -8.29 4.94
CA ASP A 166 -28.75 -9.64 4.65
C ASP A 166 -28.94 -10.56 5.87
N PRO A 167 -29.75 -11.64 5.78
CA PRO A 167 -29.98 -12.55 6.90
C PRO A 167 -28.74 -13.29 7.41
N ALA A 168 -27.68 -13.39 6.62
CA ALA A 168 -26.42 -14.00 7.02
C ALA A 168 -25.48 -13.03 7.76
N GLY A 169 -25.77 -11.72 7.69
CA GLY A 169 -24.95 -10.68 8.30
C GLY A 169 -25.37 -10.34 9.73
N PRO A 170 -24.49 -9.66 10.50
CA PRO A 170 -24.80 -9.25 11.86
C PRO A 170 -26.00 -8.29 11.89
N SER A 171 -26.87 -8.48 12.88
CA SER A 171 -28.18 -7.80 12.98
C SER A 171 -29.09 -7.89 11.75
N GLY A 172 -28.83 -8.81 10.81
CA GLY A 172 -29.61 -8.94 9.58
C GLY A 172 -29.21 -7.94 8.48
N HIS A 173 -28.00 -7.39 8.55
CA HIS A 173 -27.44 -6.47 7.56
C HIS A 173 -26.00 -6.86 7.19
N ALA A 174 -25.56 -6.50 5.99
CA ALA A 174 -24.16 -6.56 5.60
C ALA A 174 -23.28 -5.75 6.55
N LEU A 175 -21.99 -6.08 6.67
CA LEU A 175 -21.04 -5.29 7.47
C LEU A 175 -20.81 -3.91 6.83
N THR A 176 -20.47 -2.89 7.63
CA THR A 176 -20.12 -1.56 7.10
C THR A 176 -18.88 -1.58 6.21
N GLY A 177 -17.92 -2.45 6.52
CA GLY A 177 -16.60 -2.51 5.90
C GLY A 177 -15.54 -1.72 6.68
N CYS A 178 -14.32 -2.26 6.69
CA CYS A 178 -13.19 -1.70 7.43
C CYS A 178 -12.83 -0.29 6.92
N VAL A 179 -12.86 -0.09 5.59
CA VAL A 179 -12.61 1.19 4.92
C VAL A 179 -13.59 2.27 5.38
N ALA A 180 -14.89 1.98 5.37
CA ALA A 180 -15.90 2.93 5.81
C ALA A 180 -15.78 3.24 7.30
N THR A 181 -15.46 2.24 8.12
CA THR A 181 -15.32 2.39 9.57
C THR A 181 -14.10 3.22 9.95
N ALA A 182 -12.94 2.95 9.33
CA ALA A 182 -11.71 3.72 9.55
C ALA A 182 -11.87 5.18 9.12
N ALA A 183 -12.36 5.42 7.89
CA ALA A 183 -12.60 6.77 7.40
C ALA A 183 -13.67 7.51 8.23
N GLY A 184 -14.76 6.83 8.60
CA GLY A 184 -15.81 7.39 9.44
C GLY A 184 -15.30 7.86 10.81
N MET A 185 -14.40 7.10 11.44
CA MET A 185 -13.76 7.51 12.69
C MET A 185 -12.89 8.77 12.52
N ILE A 186 -12.13 8.88 11.43
CA ILE A 186 -11.33 10.07 11.10
C ILE A 186 -12.23 11.28 10.85
N MET A 187 -13.32 11.10 10.08
CA MET A 187 -14.29 12.17 9.82
C MET A 187 -14.98 12.63 11.11
N LYS A 188 -15.29 11.70 12.00
CA LYS A 188 -15.84 12.00 13.32
C LYS A 188 -14.86 12.79 14.19
N TYR A 189 -13.57 12.47 14.15
CA TYR A 189 -12.54 13.22 14.85
C TYR A 189 -12.49 14.68 14.39
N HIS A 190 -12.61 14.93 13.09
CA HIS A 190 -12.69 16.29 12.55
C HIS A 190 -14.04 16.97 12.79
N GLY A 191 -15.12 16.21 12.97
CA GLY A 191 -16.49 16.74 12.99
C GLY A 191 -16.85 17.41 11.67
N PHE A 192 -16.41 16.81 10.55
CA PHE A 192 -16.46 17.42 9.22
C PHE A 192 -16.77 16.39 8.13
N PRO A 193 -17.59 16.75 7.10
CA PRO A 193 -18.20 18.07 6.86
C PRO A 193 -19.58 18.24 7.51
N MET A 194 -20.10 19.47 7.59
CA MET A 194 -21.51 19.69 8.01
C MET A 194 -22.50 19.09 7.00
N ASN A 195 -22.23 19.28 5.70
CA ASN A 195 -22.97 18.70 4.58
C ASN A 195 -21.98 18.12 3.57
N GLY A 196 -22.34 17.03 2.91
CA GLY A 196 -21.55 16.53 1.78
C GLY A 196 -21.81 17.32 0.50
N ILE A 197 -21.28 16.80 -0.62
CA ILE A 197 -21.39 17.39 -1.95
C ILE A 197 -21.86 16.33 -2.94
N GLY A 198 -22.91 16.66 -3.68
CA GLY A 198 -23.47 15.80 -4.73
C GLY A 198 -24.09 14.52 -4.18
N SER A 199 -24.21 13.53 -5.04
CA SER A 199 -24.76 12.21 -4.74
C SER A 199 -23.98 11.15 -5.51
N HIS A 200 -24.00 9.92 -5.02
CA HIS A 200 -23.44 8.77 -5.75
C HIS A 200 -24.42 7.60 -5.71
N ALA A 201 -24.37 6.78 -6.76
CA ALA A 201 -25.15 5.55 -6.85
C ALA A 201 -24.45 4.54 -7.76
N TYR A 202 -24.48 3.28 -7.36
CA TYR A 202 -23.91 2.17 -8.12
C TYR A 202 -24.79 0.93 -7.97
N GLN A 203 -24.66 0.03 -8.94
CA GLN A 203 -25.45 -1.19 -8.97
C GLN A 203 -24.69 -2.31 -8.25
N HIS A 204 -25.13 -2.66 -7.05
CA HIS A 204 -24.62 -3.85 -6.35
C HIS A 204 -25.33 -5.10 -6.88
N TYR A 205 -24.58 -6.16 -7.14
CA TYR A 205 -25.14 -7.36 -7.77
C TYR A 205 -26.19 -8.06 -6.88
N LEU A 206 -25.90 -8.18 -5.57
CA LEU A 206 -26.78 -8.86 -4.61
C LEU A 206 -27.90 -7.96 -4.09
N TYR A 207 -27.59 -6.70 -3.77
CA TYR A 207 -28.49 -5.80 -3.05
C TYR A 207 -29.22 -4.79 -3.94
N GLY A 208 -28.92 -4.75 -5.24
CA GLY A 208 -29.54 -3.82 -6.17
C GLY A 208 -28.87 -2.46 -6.20
N LEU A 209 -29.63 -1.43 -6.57
CA LEU A 209 -29.14 -0.05 -6.60
C LEU A 209 -28.88 0.45 -5.17
N LEU A 210 -27.63 0.82 -4.89
CA LEU A 210 -27.24 1.48 -3.66
C LEU A 210 -26.93 2.94 -3.98
N SER A 211 -27.37 3.85 -3.11
CA SER A 211 -27.21 5.29 -3.34
C SER A 211 -27.20 6.09 -2.06
N ALA A 212 -26.58 7.27 -2.14
CA ALA A 212 -26.51 8.27 -1.08
C ALA A 212 -26.49 9.68 -1.70
N ASP A 213 -27.29 10.59 -1.14
CA ASP A 213 -27.27 12.02 -1.49
C ASP A 213 -26.55 12.79 -0.38
N PHE A 214 -25.25 13.00 -0.58
CA PHE A 214 -24.38 13.66 0.39
C PHE A 214 -24.72 15.15 0.52
N GLY A 215 -25.08 15.80 -0.58
CA GLY A 215 -25.46 17.20 -0.65
C GLY A 215 -26.75 17.53 0.09
N ALA A 216 -27.71 16.60 0.10
CA ALA A 216 -28.94 16.71 0.87
C ALA A 216 -28.79 16.31 2.36
N THR A 217 -27.63 15.78 2.76
CA THR A 217 -27.42 15.23 4.10
C THR A 217 -26.67 16.21 4.99
N THR A 218 -27.19 16.44 6.20
CA THR A 218 -26.47 17.14 7.28
C THR A 218 -25.99 16.11 8.30
N TYR A 219 -24.68 16.01 8.50
CA TYR A 219 -24.10 15.04 9.43
C TYR A 219 -24.18 15.55 10.87
N ASP A 220 -24.92 14.85 11.73
CA ASP A 220 -25.10 15.21 13.13
C ASP A 220 -23.92 14.74 13.99
N TRP A 221 -22.78 15.43 13.85
CA TRP A 221 -21.57 15.13 14.59
C TRP A 221 -21.78 15.17 16.10
N SER A 222 -22.76 15.93 16.61
CA SER A 222 -23.01 16.04 18.05
C SER A 222 -23.59 14.76 18.65
N ASN A 223 -24.41 14.04 17.87
CA ASN A 223 -25.03 12.78 18.28
C ASN A 223 -24.21 11.53 17.91
N MET A 224 -23.19 11.66 17.07
CA MET A 224 -22.25 10.56 16.81
C MET A 224 -21.35 10.31 18.03
N GLY A 225 -21.73 9.37 18.91
CA GLY A 225 -20.95 9.03 20.10
C GLY A 225 -19.63 8.31 19.79
N ASN A 226 -18.76 8.16 20.79
CA ASN A 226 -17.54 7.33 20.68
C ASN A 226 -17.86 5.84 20.50
N THR A 227 -19.10 5.43 20.79
CA THR A 227 -19.69 4.13 20.47
C THR A 227 -21.12 4.35 19.99
N ALA A 228 -21.60 3.49 19.10
CA ALA A 228 -22.99 3.50 18.69
C ALA A 228 -23.87 2.82 19.75
N ASN A 229 -25.06 3.36 19.98
CA ASN A 229 -26.04 2.83 20.92
C ASN A 229 -27.46 3.22 20.46
N SER A 230 -28.48 2.82 21.24
CA SER A 230 -29.90 3.09 20.94
C SER A 230 -30.28 4.54 20.66
N CYS A 231 -29.47 5.50 21.09
CA CYS A 231 -29.73 6.92 20.91
C CYS A 231 -28.83 7.57 19.84
N SER A 232 -27.70 6.96 19.48
CA SER A 232 -26.68 7.55 18.58
C SER A 232 -26.51 6.83 17.25
N TYR A 233 -27.05 5.61 17.11
CA TYR A 233 -26.76 4.76 15.97
C TYR A 233 -27.17 5.37 14.63
N ASP A 234 -28.27 6.11 14.59
CA ASP A 234 -28.79 6.72 13.37
C ASP A 234 -27.76 7.63 12.68
N ALA A 235 -27.13 8.52 13.47
CA ALA A 235 -26.11 9.43 12.96
C ALA A 235 -24.84 8.69 12.51
N VAL A 236 -24.38 7.71 13.31
CA VAL A 236 -23.17 6.93 12.99
C VAL A 236 -23.38 6.05 11.75
N ALA A 237 -24.48 5.29 11.71
CA ALA A 237 -24.80 4.39 10.60
C ALA A 237 -25.03 5.14 9.29
N THR A 238 -25.63 6.34 9.34
CA THR A 238 -25.80 7.19 8.14
C THR A 238 -24.44 7.56 7.55
N LEU A 239 -23.50 8.02 8.39
CA LEU A 239 -22.16 8.36 7.94
C LEU A 239 -21.45 7.14 7.34
N LEU A 240 -21.45 6.01 8.05
CA LEU A 240 -20.75 4.80 7.61
C LEU A 240 -21.31 4.24 6.30
N TYR A 241 -22.63 4.22 6.14
CA TYR A 241 -23.27 3.83 4.88
C TYR A 241 -22.91 4.80 3.75
N HIS A 242 -22.89 6.11 4.00
CA HIS A 242 -22.53 7.11 2.99
C HIS A 242 -21.07 7.01 2.55
N VAL A 243 -20.14 6.81 3.49
CA VAL A 243 -18.74 6.57 3.16
C VAL A 243 -18.60 5.29 2.34
N GLY A 244 -19.28 4.21 2.72
CA GLY A 244 -19.30 2.97 1.95
C GLY A 244 -19.85 3.18 0.53
N VAL A 245 -20.98 3.86 0.38
CA VAL A 245 -21.55 4.15 -0.94
C VAL A 245 -20.60 5.02 -1.78
N SER A 246 -20.01 6.07 -1.21
CA SER A 246 -19.09 6.92 -1.98
C SER A 246 -17.89 6.18 -2.56
N ALA A 247 -17.46 5.11 -1.89
CA ALA A 247 -16.33 4.28 -2.28
C ALA A 247 -16.72 2.98 -2.99
N ASP A 248 -17.95 2.89 -3.53
CA ASP A 248 -18.45 1.69 -4.25
C ASP A 248 -18.32 0.39 -3.46
N MET A 249 -18.59 0.42 -2.14
CA MET A 249 -18.42 -0.71 -1.23
C MET A 249 -19.06 -2.01 -1.77
N ASN A 250 -18.27 -3.06 -1.91
CA ASN A 250 -18.75 -4.41 -2.15
C ASN A 250 -19.27 -4.97 -0.82
N TYR A 251 -20.53 -4.69 -0.51
CA TYR A 251 -21.17 -5.12 0.73
C TYR A 251 -21.30 -6.65 0.78
N SER A 252 -21.05 -7.23 1.95
CA SER A 252 -21.29 -8.65 2.21
C SER A 252 -21.59 -8.91 3.68
N PRO A 253 -22.29 -10.01 4.01
CA PRO A 253 -22.59 -10.37 5.39
C PRO A 253 -21.35 -10.76 6.22
N VAL A 254 -20.23 -11.09 5.56
CA VAL A 254 -19.04 -11.65 6.23
C VAL A 254 -17.80 -10.75 6.12
N ALA A 255 -17.68 -9.96 5.06
CA ALA A 255 -16.62 -8.98 4.85
C ALA A 255 -17.03 -8.02 3.74
N SER A 256 -17.09 -6.72 4.05
CA SER A 256 -17.35 -5.67 3.05
C SER A 256 -16.06 -4.92 2.74
N GLY A 257 -15.75 -4.71 1.45
CA GLY A 257 -14.51 -4.09 0.98
C GLY A 257 -14.74 -2.94 0.00
N ALA A 258 -13.82 -1.98 -0.05
CA ALA A 258 -13.84 -0.84 -0.96
C ALA A 258 -12.39 -0.40 -1.27
N TYR A 259 -12.20 0.36 -2.34
CA TYR A 259 -10.87 0.81 -2.78
C TYR A 259 -10.40 2.06 -2.04
N GLU A 260 -9.18 2.06 -1.48
CA GLU A 260 -8.61 3.20 -0.74
C GLU A 260 -8.49 4.45 -1.62
N LYS A 261 -8.06 4.29 -2.87
CA LYS A 261 -7.95 5.39 -3.83
C LYS A 261 -9.30 6.03 -4.14
N GLN A 262 -10.35 5.23 -4.30
CA GLN A 262 -11.71 5.72 -4.51
C GLN A 262 -12.26 6.43 -3.25
N LEU A 263 -11.94 5.91 -2.06
CA LEU A 263 -12.21 6.61 -0.80
C LEU A 263 -11.49 7.97 -0.75
N MET A 264 -10.20 8.04 -1.12
CA MET A 264 -9.44 9.29 -1.15
C MET A 264 -10.09 10.33 -2.05
N TYR A 265 -10.49 9.94 -3.27
CA TYR A 265 -11.22 10.82 -4.18
C TYR A 265 -12.56 11.26 -3.62
N SER A 266 -13.30 10.34 -2.98
CA SER A 266 -14.58 10.64 -2.33
C SER A 266 -14.44 11.63 -1.17
N LEU A 267 -13.37 11.49 -0.36
CA LEU A 267 -13.06 12.45 0.71
C LEU A 267 -12.92 13.86 0.15
N VAL A 268 -12.27 14.03 -1.00
CA VAL A 268 -12.17 15.34 -1.66
C VAL A 268 -13.49 15.75 -2.30
N ASP A 269 -14.02 14.93 -3.20
CA ASP A 269 -15.08 15.35 -4.12
C ASP A 269 -16.45 15.40 -3.45
N ASN A 270 -16.75 14.46 -2.54
CA ASN A 270 -18.04 14.34 -1.86
C ASN A 270 -18.01 14.85 -0.42
N PHE A 271 -16.87 14.83 0.26
CA PHE A 271 -16.77 15.25 1.67
C PHE A 271 -15.91 16.50 1.89
N ASN A 272 -15.39 17.11 0.83
CA ASN A 272 -14.67 18.39 0.85
C ASN A 272 -13.41 18.41 1.74
N TYR A 273 -12.66 17.31 1.78
CA TYR A 273 -11.32 17.29 2.34
C TYR A 273 -10.32 18.01 1.42
N ASP A 274 -9.26 18.53 2.02
CA ASP A 274 -8.28 19.40 1.37
C ASP A 274 -7.41 18.60 0.36
N GLN A 275 -7.70 18.80 -0.92
CA GLN A 275 -6.95 18.18 -2.04
C GLN A 275 -5.46 18.54 -2.02
N SER A 276 -5.07 19.67 -1.40
CA SER A 276 -3.67 20.09 -1.38
C SER A 276 -2.80 19.30 -0.40
N THR A 277 -3.41 18.54 0.51
CA THR A 277 -2.68 17.75 1.50
C THR A 277 -2.93 16.27 1.37
N ILE A 278 -4.14 15.84 1.00
CA ILE A 278 -4.50 14.42 0.99
C ILE A 278 -3.76 13.64 -0.11
N ARG A 279 -3.19 12.48 0.25
CA ARG A 279 -2.42 11.64 -0.66
C ARG A 279 -2.36 10.19 -0.18
N GLU A 280 -2.41 9.27 -1.12
CA GLU A 280 -2.16 7.85 -0.90
C GLU A 280 -0.66 7.56 -1.04
N VAL A 281 -0.12 6.75 -0.14
CA VAL A 281 1.31 6.39 -0.09
C VAL A 281 1.48 4.91 0.23
N PHE A 282 2.50 4.26 -0.33
CA PHE A 282 2.77 2.83 -0.18
C PHE A 282 4.08 2.59 0.54
N LYS A 283 4.09 1.71 1.55
CA LYS A 283 5.29 1.39 2.35
C LYS A 283 6.45 0.90 1.50
N ALA A 284 6.16 0.20 0.40
CA ALA A 284 7.17 -0.30 -0.55
C ALA A 284 8.08 0.81 -1.09
N ASP A 285 7.56 2.05 -1.17
CA ASP A 285 8.28 3.19 -1.73
C ASP A 285 9.19 3.88 -0.68
N TYR A 286 9.15 3.48 0.60
CA TYR A 286 9.86 4.15 1.69
C TYR A 286 10.71 3.19 2.52
N SER A 287 11.85 3.67 3.03
CA SER A 287 12.55 2.95 4.11
C SER A 287 11.67 2.90 5.36
N ASP A 288 11.99 2.01 6.31
CA ASP A 288 11.21 1.93 7.56
C ASP A 288 11.26 3.23 8.36
N ASN A 289 12.40 3.92 8.35
CA ASN A 289 12.54 5.20 9.04
C ASN A 289 11.73 6.30 8.35
N ASP A 290 11.80 6.40 7.02
CA ASP A 290 11.07 7.43 6.28
C ASP A 290 9.56 7.22 6.37
N TRP A 291 9.10 5.96 6.32
CA TRP A 291 7.70 5.62 6.55
C TRP A 291 7.23 6.03 7.94
N LYS A 292 8.01 5.72 8.99
CA LYS A 292 7.70 6.14 10.36
C LYS A 292 7.62 7.66 10.48
N GLN A 293 8.58 8.39 9.90
CA GLN A 293 8.59 9.85 9.89
C GLN A 293 7.41 10.44 9.12
N LEU A 294 7.02 9.82 8.00
CA LEU A 294 5.86 10.22 7.21
C LEU A 294 4.57 10.15 8.02
N LEU A 295 4.36 9.04 8.74
CA LEU A 295 3.21 8.89 9.65
C LEU A 295 3.29 9.85 10.85
N MET A 296 4.46 9.97 11.47
CA MET A 296 4.68 10.87 12.60
C MET A 296 4.39 12.33 12.22
N ASN A 297 4.77 12.77 11.02
CA ASN A 297 4.53 14.13 10.56
C ASN A 297 3.04 14.48 10.55
N ASP A 298 2.17 13.59 10.08
CA ASP A 298 0.73 13.82 10.12
C ASP A 298 0.18 13.85 11.56
N LEU A 299 0.62 12.89 12.38
CA LEU A 299 0.22 12.79 13.78
C LEU A 299 0.66 14.03 14.59
N ASP A 300 1.85 14.57 14.33
CA ASP A 300 2.37 15.81 14.93
C ASP A 300 1.52 17.04 14.55
N HIS A 301 0.88 17.01 13.38
CA HIS A 301 -0.11 18.00 12.95
C HIS A 301 -1.54 17.68 13.41
N MET A 302 -1.70 16.71 14.31
CA MET A 302 -2.99 16.25 14.83
C MET A 302 -3.92 15.69 13.75
N LEU A 303 -3.36 15.08 12.71
CA LEU A 303 -4.08 14.41 11.62
C LEU A 303 -3.96 12.88 11.81
N PRO A 304 -5.03 12.19 12.24
CA PRO A 304 -5.04 10.73 12.23
C PRO A 304 -4.88 10.19 10.81
N VAL A 305 -4.11 9.11 10.68
CA VAL A 305 -3.76 8.53 9.39
C VAL A 305 -4.66 7.32 9.12
N PHE A 306 -5.32 7.32 7.97
CA PHE A 306 -5.96 6.11 7.46
C PHE A 306 -4.86 5.15 7.03
N TYR A 307 -4.87 3.92 7.53
CA TYR A 307 -3.80 2.95 7.33
C TYR A 307 -4.38 1.64 6.82
N SER A 308 -3.69 0.99 5.89
CA SER A 308 -4.09 -0.31 5.35
C SER A 308 -2.90 -1.27 5.30
N GLY A 309 -3.16 -2.54 5.57
CA GLY A 309 -2.20 -3.62 5.34
C GLY A 309 -2.75 -4.58 4.30
N SER A 310 -2.06 -4.76 3.17
CA SER A 310 -2.39 -5.79 2.18
C SER A 310 -1.55 -7.02 2.46
N GLY A 311 -2.13 -8.22 2.57
CA GLY A 311 -1.42 -9.45 2.97
C GLY A 311 -2.24 -10.70 2.66
N SER A 312 -2.71 -11.42 3.69
CA SER A 312 -3.68 -12.52 3.49
C SER A 312 -5.16 -12.10 3.57
N ASP A 313 -5.42 -10.85 3.93
CA ASP A 313 -6.65 -10.08 3.72
C ASP A 313 -6.24 -8.59 3.59
N SER A 314 -6.92 -7.76 2.76
CA SER A 314 -6.71 -6.30 2.79
C SER A 314 -7.54 -5.68 3.90
N HIS A 315 -6.88 -4.91 4.78
CA HIS A 315 -7.42 -4.53 6.07
C HIS A 315 -7.15 -3.06 6.37
N ALA A 316 -8.21 -2.25 6.46
CA ALA A 316 -8.14 -0.82 6.76
C ALA A 316 -8.44 -0.51 8.24
N PHE A 317 -7.65 0.37 8.84
CA PHE A 317 -7.73 0.79 10.23
C PHE A 317 -7.14 2.20 10.38
N VAL A 318 -7.08 2.72 11.61
CA VAL A 318 -6.56 4.07 11.85
C VAL A 318 -5.28 4.02 12.67
N CYS A 319 -4.23 4.68 12.17
CA CYS A 319 -3.05 5.04 12.95
C CYS A 319 -3.28 6.44 13.54
N ASP A 320 -3.43 6.53 14.85
CA ASP A 320 -3.84 7.77 15.53
C ASP A 320 -2.92 8.13 16.71
N GLY A 321 -1.71 7.57 16.75
CA GLY A 321 -0.72 7.94 17.76
C GLY A 321 0.61 7.23 17.57
N TYR A 322 1.61 7.69 18.31
CA TYR A 322 2.91 7.04 18.39
C TYR A 322 3.59 7.33 19.74
N THR A 323 4.49 6.43 20.13
CA THR A 323 5.37 6.60 21.28
C THR A 323 6.82 6.61 20.80
N LEU A 324 7.46 7.79 20.83
CA LEU A 324 8.84 7.96 20.33
C LEU A 324 9.84 7.21 21.21
N SER A 325 9.55 7.13 22.51
CA SER A 325 10.40 6.47 23.51
C SER A 325 10.64 4.98 23.24
N ASN A 326 9.70 4.29 22.57
CA ASN A 326 9.81 2.88 22.21
C ASN A 326 9.56 2.60 20.71
N ASN A 327 9.39 3.65 19.89
CA ASN A 327 9.20 3.58 18.44
C ASN A 327 8.00 2.74 17.98
N MET A 328 6.85 2.88 18.66
CA MET A 328 5.63 2.12 18.35
C MET A 328 4.48 3.05 17.96
N PHE A 329 3.54 2.55 17.17
CA PHE A 329 2.41 3.32 16.62
C PHE A 329 1.10 2.77 17.16
N HIS A 330 0.20 3.66 17.58
CA HIS A 330 -1.12 3.29 18.07
C HIS A 330 -2.05 3.04 16.89
N PHE A 331 -2.72 1.88 16.92
CA PHE A 331 -3.73 1.51 15.95
C PHE A 331 -5.09 1.29 16.61
N ASN A 332 -6.10 1.86 15.96
CA ASN A 332 -7.50 1.58 16.18
C ASN A 332 -8.03 0.71 15.04
N TRP A 333 -8.29 -0.57 15.33
CA TRP A 333 -8.62 -1.57 14.31
C TRP A 333 -10.06 -1.50 13.79
N GLY A 334 -10.92 -0.64 14.37
CA GLY A 334 -12.32 -0.55 13.94
C GLY A 334 -13.20 -1.74 14.38
N TRP A 335 -12.85 -2.37 15.51
CA TRP A 335 -13.62 -3.49 16.11
C TRP A 335 -14.03 -3.21 17.56
N GLY A 336 -14.62 -2.04 17.79
CA GLY A 336 -15.18 -1.70 19.11
C GLY A 336 -14.12 -1.55 20.21
N GLY A 337 -12.85 -1.31 19.84
CA GLY A 337 -11.72 -1.23 20.76
C GLY A 337 -11.01 -2.57 21.02
N LEU A 338 -11.47 -3.68 20.43
CA LEU A 338 -10.77 -4.95 20.48
C LEU A 338 -9.38 -4.80 19.84
N ASP A 339 -8.36 -5.30 20.54
CA ASP A 339 -6.95 -5.28 20.13
C ASP A 339 -6.30 -3.89 19.92
N ASN A 340 -7.01 -2.79 20.17
CA ASN A 340 -6.43 -1.45 20.07
C ASN A 340 -5.21 -1.30 20.99
N GLY A 341 -4.14 -0.73 20.45
CA GLY A 341 -2.88 -0.63 21.17
C GLY A 341 -1.75 -0.13 20.28
N TYR A 342 -0.55 -0.14 20.84
CA TYR A 342 0.68 0.26 20.16
C TYR A 342 1.37 -0.96 19.57
N TYR A 343 1.67 -0.93 18.28
CA TYR A 343 2.30 -2.01 17.51
C TYR A 343 3.59 -1.52 16.85
N ALA A 344 4.54 -2.44 16.68
CA ALA A 344 5.75 -2.17 15.93
C ALA A 344 5.47 -2.16 14.42
N ILE A 345 6.01 -1.19 13.71
CA ILE A 345 5.98 -1.15 12.24
C ILE A 345 7.40 -1.24 11.69
N GLY A 346 7.55 -1.74 10.46
CA GLY A 346 8.87 -1.98 9.86
C GLY A 346 9.48 -3.33 10.24
N ALA A 347 10.69 -3.61 9.77
CA ALA A 347 11.41 -4.86 10.05
C ALA A 347 11.59 -5.08 11.57
N LEU A 348 11.39 -6.33 11.99
CA LEU A 348 11.61 -6.78 13.38
C LEU A 348 13.10 -7.05 13.67
N ASN A 349 13.91 -7.15 12.62
CA ASN A 349 15.38 -7.15 12.67
C ASN A 349 15.94 -6.23 11.57
N PRO A 350 16.94 -5.38 11.89
CA PRO A 350 17.54 -4.43 10.95
C PRO A 350 18.24 -5.04 9.71
N PHE A 351 18.46 -6.36 9.67
CA PHE A 351 19.10 -7.07 8.55
C PHE A 351 18.12 -7.93 7.73
N GLY A 352 16.83 -7.97 8.11
CA GLY A 352 15.83 -8.88 7.52
C GLY A 352 14.87 -8.21 6.54
N ASN A 353 14.05 -9.03 5.89
CA ASN A 353 12.88 -8.57 5.12
C ASN A 353 11.82 -8.01 6.07
N ASN A 354 11.19 -6.90 5.71
CA ASN A 354 10.09 -6.30 6.46
C ASN A 354 8.75 -7.00 6.13
N PHE A 355 8.02 -7.45 7.15
CA PHE A 355 6.69 -8.05 7.04
C PHE A 355 5.58 -7.13 6.49
N SER A 356 5.83 -5.81 6.45
CA SER A 356 4.84 -4.75 6.23
C SER A 356 5.03 -4.02 4.90
N SER A 357 5.84 -4.56 3.97
CA SER A 357 6.26 -3.88 2.73
C SER A 357 5.10 -3.50 1.80
N ASP A 358 3.99 -4.20 1.95
CA ASP A 358 2.75 -4.15 1.19
C ASP A 358 1.68 -3.28 1.88
N ASN A 359 2.00 -2.63 3.01
CA ASN A 359 1.11 -1.66 3.64
C ASN A 359 0.99 -0.36 2.84
N SER A 360 -0.14 0.33 3.00
CA SER A 360 -0.39 1.67 2.47
C SER A 360 -1.02 2.59 3.51
N ALA A 361 -1.08 3.89 3.21
CA ALA A 361 -1.76 4.87 4.04
C ALA A 361 -2.34 6.00 3.19
N ILE A 362 -3.44 6.60 3.65
CA ILE A 362 -3.90 7.90 3.17
C ILE A 362 -3.53 8.94 4.23
N ILE A 363 -2.60 9.81 3.89
CA ILE A 363 -2.08 10.88 4.74
C ILE A 363 -2.62 12.24 4.25
N GLY A 364 -2.47 13.28 5.06
CA GLY A 364 -2.93 14.63 4.82
C GLY A 364 -4.45 14.79 4.82
N ILE A 365 -5.18 13.89 5.50
CA ILE A 365 -6.64 13.95 5.61
C ILE A 365 -7.03 15.12 6.51
N LYS A 366 -7.19 16.29 5.90
CA LYS A 366 -7.49 17.56 6.57
C LYS A 366 -8.80 18.15 6.03
N PRO A 367 -9.68 18.70 6.88
CA PRO A 367 -10.87 19.42 6.42
C PRO A 367 -10.52 20.55 5.44
N GLY A 368 -11.21 20.60 4.30
CA GLY A 368 -11.11 21.70 3.35
C GLY A 368 -11.91 22.93 3.77
N ASN A 369 -11.92 23.97 2.92
CA ASN A 369 -12.71 25.18 3.20
C ASN A 369 -14.21 24.91 2.95
N PRO A 370 -15.08 24.98 3.97
CA PRO A 370 -16.52 24.72 3.79
C PRO A 370 -17.27 25.85 3.07
N ALA A 371 -16.69 27.05 2.98
CA ALA A 371 -17.33 28.21 2.37
C ALA A 371 -16.99 28.38 0.88
N MET A 372 -15.98 27.67 0.38
CA MET A 372 -15.53 27.80 -0.99
C MET A 372 -15.08 26.45 -1.55
N VAL A 373 -15.65 26.03 -2.67
CA VAL A 373 -15.32 24.76 -3.33
C VAL A 373 -15.35 24.95 -4.83
N ALA A 374 -14.28 24.54 -5.52
CA ALA A 374 -14.19 24.54 -6.97
C ALA A 374 -13.83 23.13 -7.47
N ARG A 375 -14.29 22.76 -8.66
CA ARG A 375 -14.02 21.45 -9.26
C ARG A 375 -13.69 21.57 -10.75
N ILE A 376 -12.73 20.77 -11.19
CA ILE A 376 -12.57 20.36 -12.57
C ILE A 376 -13.57 19.23 -12.81
N SER A 377 -14.51 19.44 -13.72
CA SER A 377 -15.58 18.52 -14.09
C SER A 377 -15.26 17.69 -15.33
N GLN A 378 -14.35 18.20 -16.16
CA GLN A 378 -13.75 17.51 -17.31
C GLN A 378 -12.30 18.01 -17.46
N PRO A 379 -11.34 17.17 -17.85
CA PRO A 379 -11.47 15.70 -17.94
C PRO A 379 -11.74 15.07 -16.57
N GLY A 380 -12.24 13.84 -16.56
CA GLY A 380 -12.37 13.06 -15.33
C GLY A 380 -11.01 12.78 -14.67
N ARG A 381 -11.03 12.29 -13.43
CA ARG A 381 -9.81 11.83 -12.76
C ARG A 381 -9.15 10.74 -13.61
N GLU A 382 -7.83 10.87 -13.81
CA GLU A 382 -6.97 9.89 -14.47
C GLU A 382 -7.37 9.57 -15.92
N ALA A 383 -7.88 10.58 -16.65
CA ALA A 383 -8.23 10.43 -18.05
C ALA A 383 -6.98 10.07 -18.88
N ILE A 384 -7.09 9.01 -19.70
CA ILE A 384 -6.01 8.59 -20.62
C ILE A 384 -6.32 9.07 -22.03
N VAL A 385 -5.37 9.75 -22.66
CA VAL A 385 -5.52 10.35 -23.99
C VAL A 385 -4.36 9.98 -24.91
N ALA A 386 -4.62 9.96 -26.22
CA ALA A 386 -3.60 9.66 -27.21
C ALA A 386 -2.76 10.91 -27.57
N PRO A 387 -1.50 10.75 -28.00
CA PRO A 387 -0.70 11.85 -28.50
C PRO A 387 -1.39 12.54 -29.70
N GLY A 388 -1.50 13.86 -29.63
CA GLY A 388 -2.15 14.66 -30.68
C GLY A 388 -3.65 14.87 -30.51
N SER A 389 -4.27 14.28 -29.48
CA SER A 389 -5.66 14.55 -29.08
C SER A 389 -5.82 15.95 -28.45
N THR A 390 -7.05 16.45 -28.47
CA THR A 390 -7.47 17.66 -27.76
C THR A 390 -8.27 17.27 -26.53
N VAL A 391 -7.92 17.83 -25.37
CA VAL A 391 -8.59 17.61 -24.09
C VAL A 391 -9.28 18.89 -23.66
N ASP A 392 -10.59 18.85 -23.54
CA ASP A 392 -11.37 19.97 -23.04
C ASP A 392 -11.44 19.93 -21.50
N VAL A 393 -11.09 21.05 -20.89
CA VAL A 393 -11.07 21.27 -19.45
C VAL A 393 -12.23 22.19 -19.10
N GLU A 394 -13.10 21.72 -18.22
CA GLU A 394 -14.25 22.47 -17.71
C GLU A 394 -14.20 22.51 -16.19
N ALA A 395 -14.06 23.71 -15.63
CA ALA A 395 -13.96 23.96 -14.20
C ALA A 395 -15.01 24.95 -13.72
N SER A 396 -15.53 24.78 -12.50
CA SER A 396 -16.50 25.72 -11.92
C SER A 396 -16.54 25.72 -10.39
N MET A 397 -17.10 26.78 -9.82
CA MET A 397 -17.45 26.84 -8.40
C MET A 397 -18.63 25.92 -8.11
N VAL A 398 -18.49 25.08 -7.08
CA VAL A 398 -19.55 24.24 -6.52
C VAL A 398 -20.19 24.91 -5.30
N ILE A 399 -19.38 25.54 -4.44
CA ILE A 399 -19.83 26.28 -3.26
C ILE A 399 -19.09 27.62 -3.20
N GLY A 400 -19.80 28.68 -2.81
CA GLY A 400 -19.21 30.00 -2.65
C GLY A 400 -18.99 30.72 -3.99
N ASN A 401 -18.10 31.71 -3.99
CA ASN A 401 -17.76 32.49 -5.18
C ASN A 401 -16.25 32.73 -5.24
N ALA A 402 -15.70 32.67 -6.45
CA ALA A 402 -14.33 33.10 -6.74
C ALA A 402 -14.33 34.49 -7.39
N ALA A 403 -13.34 35.31 -7.05
CA ALA A 403 -12.99 36.51 -7.80
C ALA A 403 -12.18 36.17 -9.06
N SER A 404 -11.37 35.12 -8.99
CA SER A 404 -10.59 34.61 -10.13
C SER A 404 -10.34 33.11 -10.05
N MET A 405 -10.11 32.51 -11.22
CA MET A 405 -9.64 31.14 -11.38
C MET A 405 -8.39 31.10 -12.24
N GLU A 406 -7.49 30.19 -11.88
CA GLU A 406 -6.25 29.89 -12.59
C GLU A 406 -6.17 28.38 -12.80
N LEU A 407 -5.89 27.95 -14.03
CA LEU A 407 -5.60 26.58 -14.39
C LEU A 407 -4.11 26.44 -14.65
N TYR A 408 -3.47 25.53 -13.94
CA TYR A 408 -2.08 25.15 -14.11
C TYR A 408 -2.00 23.74 -14.69
N ILE A 409 -1.09 23.52 -15.63
CA ILE A 409 -0.71 22.19 -16.12
C ILE A 409 0.76 22.00 -15.81
N ASN A 410 1.11 21.01 -14.98
CA ASN A 410 2.47 20.78 -14.45
C ASN A 410 3.07 22.08 -13.87
N ASP A 411 2.31 22.72 -12.98
CA ASP A 411 2.63 24.00 -12.32
C ASP A 411 2.85 25.20 -13.26
N GLN A 412 2.57 25.06 -14.55
CA GLN A 412 2.61 26.16 -15.51
C GLN A 412 1.21 26.77 -15.69
N LEU A 413 1.08 28.06 -15.38
CA LEU A 413 -0.17 28.79 -15.59
C LEU A 413 -0.55 28.75 -17.08
N THR A 414 -1.68 28.11 -17.36
CA THR A 414 -2.11 27.78 -18.72
C THR A 414 -3.35 28.58 -19.12
N ALA A 415 -4.28 28.79 -18.19
CA ALA A 415 -5.45 29.62 -18.40
C ALA A 415 -5.83 30.35 -17.11
N SER A 416 -6.54 31.47 -17.24
CA SER A 416 -7.09 32.19 -16.10
C SER A 416 -8.30 33.01 -16.50
N ASN A 417 -9.21 33.27 -15.58
CA ASN A 417 -10.29 34.23 -15.79
C ASN A 417 -10.78 34.88 -14.48
N SER A 418 -11.66 35.87 -14.64
CA SER A 418 -12.34 36.56 -13.55
C SER A 418 -13.82 36.16 -13.52
N GLY A 419 -14.10 34.88 -13.24
CA GLY A 419 -15.46 34.32 -13.28
C GLY A 419 -15.65 33.11 -12.37
N GLN A 420 -16.87 32.55 -12.39
CA GLN A 420 -17.25 31.37 -11.59
C GLN A 420 -17.00 30.03 -12.31
N SER A 421 -16.55 30.07 -13.56
CA SER A 421 -16.31 28.90 -14.42
C SER A 421 -15.18 29.18 -15.38
N LEU A 422 -14.31 28.20 -15.64
CA LEU A 422 -13.17 28.28 -16.57
C LEU A 422 -13.25 27.12 -17.57
N SER A 423 -13.16 27.45 -18.86
CA SER A 423 -13.09 26.47 -19.95
C SER A 423 -11.76 26.64 -20.69
N TYR A 424 -11.07 25.55 -20.98
CA TYR A 424 -9.79 25.56 -21.70
C TYR A 424 -9.64 24.30 -22.56
N SER A 425 -9.07 24.44 -23.76
CA SER A 425 -8.85 23.30 -24.67
C SER A 425 -7.35 23.06 -24.81
N TRP A 426 -6.89 21.91 -24.34
CA TRP A 426 -5.48 21.53 -24.28
C TRP A 426 -5.11 20.59 -25.43
N ASN A 427 -4.15 20.98 -26.27
CA ASN A 427 -3.70 20.16 -27.39
C ASN A 427 -2.44 19.37 -26.98
N THR A 428 -2.47 18.05 -27.15
CA THR A 428 -1.38 17.14 -26.77
C THR A 428 -0.33 16.92 -27.87
N THR A 429 -0.45 17.59 -29.01
CA THR A 429 0.48 17.44 -30.13
C THR A 429 1.90 17.84 -29.73
N GLY A 430 2.84 16.91 -29.88
CA GLY A 430 4.26 17.14 -29.58
C GLY A 430 4.61 17.13 -28.10
N LEU A 431 3.66 16.79 -27.23
CA LEU A 431 3.93 16.52 -25.83
C LEU A 431 4.55 15.13 -25.63
N ASN A 432 5.28 14.96 -24.53
CA ASN A 432 5.85 13.67 -24.16
C ASN A 432 4.75 12.76 -23.61
N LEU A 433 4.96 11.44 -23.69
CA LEU A 433 4.13 10.49 -22.97
C LEU A 433 4.33 10.64 -21.46
N GLY A 434 3.31 10.31 -20.69
CA GLY A 434 3.31 10.40 -19.23
C GLY A 434 2.18 11.26 -18.69
N SER A 435 2.20 11.52 -17.40
CA SER A 435 1.13 12.24 -16.71
C SER A 435 1.33 13.74 -16.68
N TYR A 436 0.19 14.42 -16.71
CA TYR A 436 0.06 15.85 -16.66
C TYR A 436 -0.92 16.20 -15.55
N GLN A 437 -0.45 16.95 -14.56
CA GLN A 437 -1.26 17.38 -13.41
C GLN A 437 -1.96 18.68 -13.75
N PHE A 438 -3.30 18.64 -13.72
CA PHE A 438 -4.16 19.80 -13.92
C PHE A 438 -4.57 20.30 -12.55
N LYS A 439 -4.11 21.49 -12.19
CA LYS A 439 -4.41 22.13 -10.92
C LYS A 439 -5.26 23.37 -11.14
N LEU A 440 -6.49 23.32 -10.67
CA LEU A 440 -7.37 24.47 -10.58
C LEU A 440 -7.10 25.19 -9.26
N LYS A 441 -6.89 26.50 -9.33
CA LYS A 441 -6.78 27.39 -8.18
C LYS A 441 -7.88 28.45 -8.28
N ALA A 442 -8.81 28.45 -7.33
CA ALA A 442 -9.88 29.43 -7.24
C ALA A 442 -9.66 30.32 -6.02
N MET A 443 -9.79 31.63 -6.20
CA MET A 443 -9.43 32.63 -5.19
C MET A 443 -10.55 33.67 -5.02
N ASN A 444 -10.74 34.14 -3.79
CA ASN A 444 -11.45 35.39 -3.51
C ASN A 444 -10.57 36.29 -2.61
N GLU A 445 -11.14 37.36 -2.04
CA GLU A 445 -10.36 38.28 -1.20
C GLU A 445 -9.84 37.66 0.11
N GLN A 446 -10.45 36.57 0.58
CA GLN A 446 -10.18 35.96 1.89
C GLN A 446 -9.52 34.58 1.77
N ASP A 447 -9.86 33.82 0.73
CA ASP A 447 -9.59 32.38 0.65
C ASP A 447 -9.00 31.97 -0.70
N THR A 448 -8.34 30.81 -0.70
CA THR A 448 -7.88 30.10 -1.91
C THR A 448 -8.16 28.61 -1.75
N VAL A 449 -8.70 27.99 -2.79
CA VAL A 449 -8.97 26.54 -2.82
C VAL A 449 -8.44 25.92 -4.09
N TYR A 450 -8.13 24.63 -4.00
CA TYR A 450 -7.52 23.85 -5.07
C TYR A 450 -8.36 22.63 -5.42
N HIS A 451 -8.30 22.22 -6.68
CA HIS A 451 -8.76 20.93 -7.14
C HIS A 451 -7.82 20.42 -8.22
N GLU A 452 -7.53 19.13 -8.20
CA GLU A 452 -6.52 18.53 -9.06
C GLU A 452 -7.07 17.29 -9.76
N VAL A 453 -6.75 17.15 -11.05
CA VAL A 453 -6.98 15.94 -11.84
C VAL A 453 -5.73 15.61 -12.62
N THR A 454 -5.45 14.32 -12.79
CA THR A 454 -4.34 13.83 -13.60
C THR A 454 -4.86 13.42 -14.99
N VAL A 455 -4.12 13.79 -16.04
CA VAL A 455 -4.34 13.32 -17.41
C VAL A 455 -3.09 12.60 -17.88
N ILE A 456 -3.25 11.40 -18.42
CA ILE A 456 -2.15 10.55 -18.87
C ILE A 456 -2.12 10.55 -20.40
N ILE A 457 -0.96 10.87 -20.98
CA ILE A 457 -0.73 10.67 -22.41
C ILE A 457 -0.06 9.30 -22.62
N SER A 458 -0.73 8.40 -23.34
CA SER A 458 -0.20 7.07 -23.67
C SER A 458 -0.58 6.64 -25.09
N GLU A 459 0.16 5.68 -25.64
CA GLU A 459 -0.08 5.16 -26.99
C GLU A 459 0.10 3.64 -27.08
N TRP A 460 -0.57 3.04 -28.06
CA TRP A 460 -0.37 1.65 -28.48
C TRP A 460 0.35 1.63 -29.84
N ILE A 461 1.60 1.19 -29.86
CA ILE A 461 2.40 1.15 -31.08
C ILE A 461 2.27 -0.21 -31.76
N PRO A 462 1.94 -0.27 -33.06
CA PRO A 462 1.89 -1.53 -33.79
C PRO A 462 3.29 -2.11 -34.04
N GLU A 463 3.44 -3.40 -33.78
CA GLU A 463 4.65 -4.20 -34.00
C GLU A 463 4.38 -5.35 -34.97
N SER A 464 5.41 -5.76 -35.71
CA SER A 464 5.30 -6.88 -36.65
C SER A 464 5.56 -8.19 -35.93
N SER A 465 4.56 -9.07 -35.85
CA SER A 465 4.66 -10.43 -35.28
C SER A 465 5.66 -11.35 -35.99
N GLY A 466 6.21 -10.96 -37.15
CA GLY A 466 7.13 -11.76 -37.94
C GLY A 466 6.45 -12.84 -38.80
N PHE A 467 5.14 -13.04 -38.67
CA PHE A 467 4.38 -13.94 -39.53
C PHE A 467 4.27 -13.41 -40.97
N THR A 468 4.13 -14.34 -41.92
CA THR A 468 4.00 -14.01 -43.35
C THR A 468 2.60 -14.34 -43.90
N SER A 469 1.91 -15.29 -43.27
CA SER A 469 0.53 -15.68 -43.61
C SER A 469 -0.46 -14.66 -43.04
N PRO A 470 -1.39 -14.10 -43.84
CA PRO A 470 -2.40 -13.16 -43.34
C PRO A 470 -3.27 -13.78 -42.23
N SER A 471 -3.82 -12.92 -41.37
CA SER A 471 -4.79 -13.31 -40.34
C SER A 471 -4.28 -14.33 -39.34
N ARG A 472 -2.96 -14.42 -39.13
CA ARG A 472 -2.42 -15.06 -37.93
C ARG A 472 -2.76 -14.21 -36.73
N GLY A 473 -3.65 -14.72 -35.88
CA GLY A 473 -4.05 -14.08 -34.64
C GLY A 473 -3.22 -14.59 -33.49
N ILE A 474 -2.68 -13.70 -32.67
CA ILE A 474 -1.96 -14.07 -31.45
C ILE A 474 -2.94 -14.54 -30.38
N GLN A 475 -2.79 -15.79 -29.93
CA GLN A 475 -3.74 -16.44 -29.02
C GLN A 475 -3.27 -16.43 -27.57
N TYR A 476 -2.10 -17.02 -27.30
CA TYR A 476 -1.50 -17.09 -25.98
C TYR A 476 -0.16 -16.40 -26.00
N LEU A 477 0.16 -15.69 -24.91
CA LEU A 477 1.37 -14.91 -24.79
C LEU A 477 1.92 -15.00 -23.37
N HIS A 478 3.24 -14.93 -23.25
CA HIS A 478 3.96 -14.98 -21.98
C HIS A 478 5.17 -14.06 -22.06
N ALA A 479 5.12 -12.96 -21.31
CA ALA A 479 6.24 -12.06 -21.12
C ALA A 479 7.14 -12.62 -20.01
N VAL A 480 8.40 -12.89 -20.34
CA VAL A 480 9.40 -13.33 -19.36
C VAL A 480 9.98 -12.12 -18.62
N ASP A 481 10.32 -11.09 -19.39
CA ASP A 481 10.83 -9.81 -18.91
C ASP A 481 10.57 -8.72 -19.96
N SER A 482 11.12 -7.51 -19.74
CA SER A 482 10.90 -6.36 -20.62
C SER A 482 11.48 -6.51 -22.04
N LEU A 483 12.31 -7.53 -22.26
CA LEU A 483 12.96 -7.82 -23.53
C LEU A 483 12.43 -9.09 -24.19
N VAL A 484 12.06 -10.10 -23.40
CA VAL A 484 11.71 -11.43 -23.88
C VAL A 484 10.22 -11.72 -23.74
N LEU A 485 9.56 -12.00 -24.86
CA LEU A 485 8.16 -12.44 -24.92
C LEU A 485 8.01 -13.59 -25.91
N TRP A 486 7.17 -14.56 -25.55
CA TRP A 486 6.80 -15.70 -26.38
C TRP A 486 5.30 -15.72 -26.62
N ALA A 487 4.87 -16.10 -27.83
CA ALA A 487 3.46 -16.18 -28.16
C ALA A 487 3.15 -17.28 -29.18
N THR A 488 1.92 -17.80 -29.16
CA THR A 488 1.39 -18.73 -30.17
C THR A 488 0.35 -18.05 -31.04
N ALA A 489 0.14 -18.60 -32.23
CA ALA A 489 -0.85 -18.08 -33.17
C ALA A 489 -1.91 -19.12 -33.56
N TYR A 490 -3.07 -18.63 -33.98
CA TYR A 490 -4.12 -19.39 -34.65
C TYR A 490 -4.43 -18.82 -36.04
N ASP A 491 -5.07 -19.62 -36.89
CA ASP A 491 -5.51 -19.19 -38.22
C ASP A 491 -6.87 -18.48 -38.12
N GLY A 492 -6.84 -17.14 -38.08
CA GLY A 492 -8.04 -16.31 -38.04
C GLY A 492 -8.81 -16.26 -39.36
N ALA A 493 -8.21 -16.66 -40.49
CA ALA A 493 -8.92 -16.75 -41.76
C ALA A 493 -9.72 -18.05 -41.87
N ASN A 494 -9.25 -19.13 -41.25
CA ASN A 494 -9.96 -20.40 -41.17
C ASN A 494 -9.69 -21.05 -39.80
N THR A 495 -10.60 -20.86 -38.85
CA THR A 495 -10.48 -21.39 -37.48
C THR A 495 -10.55 -22.92 -37.39
N SER A 496 -10.91 -23.60 -38.49
CA SER A 496 -10.83 -25.07 -38.60
C SER A 496 -9.46 -25.55 -39.10
N ASN A 497 -8.56 -24.64 -39.49
CA ASN A 497 -7.19 -24.94 -39.85
C ASN A 497 -6.29 -24.85 -38.61
N TYR A 498 -5.99 -26.01 -38.03
CA TYR A 498 -5.17 -26.13 -36.83
C TYR A 498 -3.68 -25.93 -37.16
N ILE A 499 -3.10 -24.85 -36.63
CA ILE A 499 -1.67 -24.50 -36.78
C ILE A 499 -0.93 -24.62 -35.45
N HIS A 500 0.40 -24.71 -35.55
CA HIS A 500 1.33 -24.84 -34.42
C HIS A 500 2.47 -23.83 -34.57
N GLU A 501 2.10 -22.61 -34.97
CA GLU A 501 3.00 -21.49 -35.19
C GLU A 501 3.22 -20.72 -33.89
N PHE A 502 4.45 -20.25 -33.66
CA PHE A 502 4.81 -19.40 -32.54
C PHE A 502 5.62 -18.20 -33.02
N THR A 503 5.73 -17.18 -32.19
CA THR A 503 6.65 -16.05 -32.40
C THR A 503 7.24 -15.59 -31.08
N ARG A 504 8.42 -14.97 -31.14
CA ARG A 504 9.10 -14.43 -29.97
C ARG A 504 9.87 -13.16 -30.26
N THR A 505 10.09 -12.36 -29.23
CA THR A 505 11.06 -11.25 -29.23
C THR A 505 12.08 -11.45 -28.11
N ILE A 506 13.27 -10.88 -28.28
CA ILE A 506 14.35 -10.84 -27.28
C ILE A 506 14.91 -9.41 -27.10
N ASN A 507 14.24 -8.43 -27.71
CA ASN A 507 14.63 -7.03 -27.72
C ASN A 507 13.41 -6.13 -27.50
N GLY A 508 12.44 -6.62 -26.74
CA GLY A 508 11.29 -5.85 -26.29
C GLY A 508 10.36 -5.43 -27.42
N GLY A 509 10.26 -6.20 -28.50
CA GLY A 509 9.33 -5.95 -29.60
C GLY A 509 9.92 -5.26 -30.83
N ASP A 510 11.19 -4.83 -30.78
CA ASP A 510 11.86 -4.22 -31.94
C ASP A 510 11.89 -5.16 -33.15
N THR A 511 12.10 -6.46 -32.89
CA THR A 511 12.02 -7.53 -33.88
C THR A 511 11.35 -8.77 -33.30
N TRP A 512 10.56 -9.45 -34.13
CA TRP A 512 9.91 -10.72 -33.81
C TRP A 512 10.39 -11.84 -34.74
N ILE A 513 10.64 -13.02 -34.16
CA ILE A 513 11.09 -14.22 -34.85
C ILE A 513 9.96 -15.24 -34.80
N ALA A 514 9.29 -15.44 -35.95
CA ALA A 514 8.26 -16.45 -36.12
C ALA A 514 8.87 -17.84 -36.42
N GLY A 515 8.22 -18.88 -35.94
CA GLY A 515 8.59 -20.28 -36.12
C GLY A 515 7.40 -21.23 -36.00
N SER A 516 7.67 -22.53 -35.97
CA SER A 516 6.64 -23.55 -35.75
C SER A 516 7.16 -24.69 -34.90
N VAL A 517 6.28 -25.29 -34.11
CA VAL A 517 6.56 -26.53 -33.38
C VAL A 517 6.51 -27.70 -34.36
N THR A 518 7.60 -27.89 -35.12
CA THR A 518 7.65 -28.80 -36.28
C THR A 518 7.51 -30.27 -35.90
N ASN A 519 7.05 -31.11 -36.85
CA ASN A 519 6.81 -32.56 -36.74
C ASN A 519 5.57 -33.01 -35.96
N TYR A 520 4.72 -32.08 -35.50
CA TYR A 520 3.54 -32.40 -34.69
C TYR A 520 2.23 -31.93 -35.34
N SER A 521 2.03 -32.27 -36.62
CA SER A 521 0.78 -31.96 -37.32
C SER A 521 -0.44 -32.54 -36.60
N GLY A 522 -1.55 -31.79 -36.59
CA GLY A 522 -2.78 -32.17 -35.90
C GLY A 522 -2.82 -31.87 -34.40
N LEU A 523 -1.72 -31.38 -33.82
CA LEU A 523 -1.71 -30.77 -32.50
C LEU A 523 -1.92 -29.26 -32.56
N VAL A 524 -2.52 -28.72 -31.50
CA VAL A 524 -2.75 -27.28 -31.29
C VAL A 524 -2.15 -26.87 -29.94
N PRO A 525 -1.47 -25.72 -29.83
CA PRO A 525 -1.02 -25.20 -28.55
C PRO A 525 -2.20 -24.88 -27.60
N SER A 526 -2.10 -25.31 -26.34
CA SER A 526 -3.00 -24.89 -25.26
C SER A 526 -2.57 -23.56 -24.63
N MET A 527 -1.26 -23.28 -24.64
CA MET A 527 -0.62 -22.04 -24.18
C MET A 527 0.88 -22.07 -24.53
N ILE A 528 1.64 -21.06 -24.12
CA ILE A 528 3.10 -21.06 -24.12
C ILE A 528 3.62 -20.40 -22.84
N PHE A 529 4.71 -20.93 -22.30
CA PHE A 529 5.36 -20.42 -21.08
C PHE A 529 6.87 -20.32 -21.32
N GLY A 530 7.41 -19.10 -21.27
CA GLY A 530 8.84 -18.84 -21.43
C GLY A 530 9.57 -18.86 -20.10
N ILE A 531 10.79 -19.43 -20.07
CA ILE A 531 11.73 -19.29 -18.95
C ILE A 531 12.72 -18.17 -19.25
N ASP A 532 13.20 -18.11 -20.48
CA ASP A 532 14.15 -17.12 -20.98
C ASP A 532 14.07 -17.02 -22.52
N ALA A 533 15.03 -16.32 -23.13
CA ALA A 533 15.11 -16.15 -24.58
C ALA A 533 15.29 -17.47 -25.37
N GLN A 534 15.79 -18.53 -24.72
CA GLN A 534 16.16 -19.80 -25.33
C GLN A 534 15.20 -20.92 -24.93
N THR A 535 14.67 -20.89 -23.71
CA THR A 535 13.86 -21.95 -23.13
C THR A 535 12.39 -21.56 -23.04
N ALA A 536 11.52 -22.37 -23.63
CA ALA A 536 10.08 -22.23 -23.53
C ALA A 536 9.35 -23.59 -23.59
N TYR A 537 8.21 -23.68 -22.92
CA TYR A 537 7.33 -24.84 -22.87
C TYR A 537 6.02 -24.51 -23.59
N CYS A 538 5.57 -25.44 -24.42
CA CYS A 538 4.36 -25.35 -25.22
C CYS A 538 3.54 -26.62 -25.00
N PRO A 539 2.57 -26.62 -24.07
CA PRO A 539 1.57 -27.67 -23.99
C PRO A 539 0.75 -27.72 -25.27
N MET A 540 0.55 -28.92 -25.82
CA MET A 540 -0.24 -29.10 -27.03
C MET A 540 -1.20 -30.29 -26.90
N TYR A 541 -2.38 -30.13 -27.49
CA TYR A 541 -3.45 -31.12 -27.47
C TYR A 541 -3.87 -31.51 -28.88
N ARG A 542 -4.43 -32.72 -29.02
CA ARG A 542 -4.72 -33.31 -30.32
C ARG A 542 -6.12 -32.92 -30.80
N GLN A 543 -6.18 -32.25 -31.95
CA GLN A 543 -7.44 -32.01 -32.68
C GLN A 543 -7.68 -33.07 -33.75
N ASN A 544 -6.62 -33.53 -34.43
CA ASN A 544 -6.70 -34.62 -35.41
C ASN A 544 -5.37 -35.39 -35.54
N GLY A 545 -5.35 -36.45 -36.34
CA GLY A 545 -4.15 -37.25 -36.58
C GLY A 545 -3.81 -38.20 -35.43
N SER A 546 -2.54 -38.63 -35.38
CA SER A 546 -2.06 -39.67 -34.45
C SER A 546 -0.89 -39.22 -33.56
N ASN A 547 -0.43 -37.98 -33.69
CA ASN A 547 0.67 -37.47 -32.88
C ASN A 547 0.26 -37.41 -31.39
N PRO A 548 1.13 -37.80 -30.46
CA PRO A 548 0.82 -37.75 -29.04
C PRO A 548 0.68 -36.29 -28.57
N GLN A 549 -0.34 -36.02 -27.76
CA GLN A 549 -0.45 -34.77 -27.02
C GLN A 549 0.57 -34.75 -25.87
N GLY A 550 0.80 -33.59 -25.27
CA GLY A 550 1.74 -33.45 -24.16
C GLY A 550 2.42 -32.09 -24.14
N ILE A 551 3.48 -31.98 -23.36
CA ILE A 551 4.26 -30.76 -23.20
C ILE A 551 5.49 -30.83 -24.11
N PHE A 552 5.72 -29.78 -24.91
CA PHE A 552 6.88 -29.67 -25.79
C PHE A 552 7.79 -28.57 -25.27
N VAL A 553 9.09 -28.81 -25.23
CA VAL A 553 10.09 -27.85 -24.75
C VAL A 553 11.10 -27.52 -25.85
N THR A 554 11.53 -26.27 -25.89
CA THR A 554 12.71 -25.83 -26.63
C THR A 554 13.76 -25.31 -25.65
N HIS A 555 15.04 -25.44 -26.01
CA HIS A 555 16.18 -24.84 -25.29
C HIS A 555 17.10 -24.05 -26.23
N ASP A 556 16.66 -23.83 -27.48
CA ASP A 556 17.45 -23.18 -28.53
C ASP A 556 16.69 -22.03 -29.21
N GLY A 557 15.72 -21.45 -28.50
CA GLY A 557 14.95 -20.32 -29.00
C GLY A 557 13.94 -20.73 -30.07
N GLY A 558 13.40 -21.94 -29.96
CA GLY A 558 12.33 -22.47 -30.80
C GLY A 558 12.79 -23.06 -32.13
N VAL A 559 14.09 -23.32 -32.29
CA VAL A 559 14.62 -23.99 -33.49
C VAL A 559 14.26 -25.48 -33.46
N ASN A 560 14.39 -26.13 -32.30
CA ASN A 560 13.96 -27.50 -32.07
C ASN A 560 13.00 -27.59 -30.88
N TRP A 561 12.01 -28.48 -31.00
CA TRP A 561 11.02 -28.76 -29.97
C TRP A 561 10.96 -30.26 -29.67
N VAL A 562 11.08 -30.61 -28.39
CA VAL A 562 11.15 -31.99 -27.90
C VAL A 562 9.98 -32.25 -26.96
N GLN A 563 9.27 -33.35 -27.16
CA GLN A 563 8.20 -33.77 -26.25
C GLN A 563 8.79 -34.23 -24.91
N GLN A 564 8.18 -33.77 -23.82
CA GLN A 564 8.47 -34.25 -22.47
C GLN A 564 8.10 -35.73 -22.33
N THR A 565 8.89 -36.48 -21.55
CA THR A 565 8.77 -37.96 -21.50
C THR A 565 8.06 -38.49 -20.26
N THR A 566 7.76 -37.63 -19.28
CA THR A 566 7.26 -38.03 -17.95
C THR A 566 5.89 -37.43 -17.61
N ALA A 567 5.54 -36.23 -18.13
CA ALA A 567 4.19 -35.68 -18.13
C ALA A 567 3.54 -35.89 -19.51
N LEU A 568 3.07 -37.12 -19.76
CA LEU A 568 2.71 -37.57 -21.11
C LEU A 568 1.26 -37.32 -21.52
N PHE A 569 0.32 -37.14 -20.57
CA PHE A 569 -1.11 -36.96 -20.85
C PHE A 569 -1.67 -38.00 -21.86
N THR A 570 -1.45 -39.28 -21.56
CA THR A 570 -1.74 -40.37 -22.51
C THR A 570 -3.22 -40.78 -22.58
N ASP A 571 -4.02 -40.45 -21.56
CA ASP A 571 -5.44 -40.76 -21.56
C ASP A 571 -6.17 -39.87 -22.59
N PRO A 572 -7.02 -40.43 -23.47
CA PRO A 572 -7.73 -39.63 -24.47
C PRO A 572 -8.72 -38.62 -23.87
N SER A 573 -9.06 -38.75 -22.58
CA SER A 573 -9.98 -37.86 -21.87
C SER A 573 -9.30 -36.62 -21.30
N SER A 574 -7.97 -36.52 -21.37
CA SER A 574 -7.18 -35.43 -20.79
C SER A 574 -6.04 -35.01 -21.70
N PHE A 575 -5.70 -33.73 -21.66
CA PHE A 575 -4.53 -33.14 -22.32
C PHE A 575 -4.03 -31.97 -21.46
N PRO A 576 -2.77 -31.52 -21.62
CA PRO A 576 -2.28 -30.44 -20.77
C PRO A 576 -2.96 -29.12 -21.15
N ASN A 577 -3.79 -28.61 -20.25
CA ASN A 577 -4.47 -27.32 -20.37
C ASN A 577 -3.51 -26.17 -20.03
N VAL A 578 -2.73 -26.34 -18.97
CA VAL A 578 -1.88 -25.28 -18.40
C VAL A 578 -0.53 -25.82 -17.92
N ILE A 579 0.48 -24.93 -17.93
CA ILE A 579 1.79 -25.13 -17.32
C ILE A 579 2.26 -23.84 -16.66
N HIS A 580 2.95 -23.96 -15.53
CA HIS A 580 3.55 -22.84 -14.83
C HIS A 580 4.88 -23.27 -14.17
N PHE A 581 5.85 -22.38 -14.17
CA PHE A 581 7.10 -22.53 -13.41
C PHE A 581 7.21 -21.39 -12.40
N PHE A 582 7.38 -21.74 -11.13
CA PHE A 582 7.60 -20.79 -10.03
C PHE A 582 9.04 -20.25 -10.03
N ASN A 583 9.94 -21.05 -10.58
CA ASN A 583 11.31 -20.73 -10.91
C ASN A 583 11.79 -21.70 -12.00
N PRO A 584 13.00 -21.54 -12.57
CA PRO A 584 13.45 -22.41 -13.66
C PRO A 584 13.48 -23.92 -13.38
N ASN A 585 13.43 -24.34 -12.11
CA ASN A 585 13.50 -25.76 -11.73
C ASN A 585 12.13 -26.31 -11.25
N GLU A 586 11.35 -25.50 -10.53
CA GLU A 586 10.10 -25.95 -9.92
C GLU A 586 8.89 -25.56 -10.77
N GLY A 587 8.16 -26.55 -11.25
CA GLY A 587 7.03 -26.36 -12.15
C GLY A 587 5.85 -27.28 -11.86
N TRP A 588 4.71 -26.90 -12.39
CA TRP A 588 3.43 -27.59 -12.26
C TRP A 588 2.66 -27.54 -13.58
N CYS A 589 1.95 -28.60 -13.91
CA CYS A 589 1.03 -28.64 -15.04
C CYS A 589 -0.24 -29.43 -14.73
N MET A 590 -1.32 -29.11 -15.45
CA MET A 590 -2.65 -29.71 -15.27
C MET A 590 -3.36 -29.95 -16.59
N GLY A 591 -4.09 -31.06 -16.64
CA GLY A 591 -5.01 -31.46 -17.68
C GLY A 591 -6.38 -31.87 -17.12
N ASP A 592 -7.24 -32.39 -18.00
CA ASP A 592 -8.63 -32.68 -17.64
C ASP A 592 -8.78 -33.89 -16.72
N PRO A 593 -9.97 -34.08 -16.11
CA PRO A 593 -10.21 -35.22 -15.26
C PRO A 593 -10.11 -36.59 -15.93
N VAL A 594 -9.28 -37.45 -15.35
CA VAL A 594 -9.18 -38.88 -15.65
C VAL A 594 -9.63 -39.66 -14.41
N ASN A 595 -10.55 -40.62 -14.59
CA ASN A 595 -11.07 -41.44 -13.49
C ASN A 595 -11.60 -40.65 -12.27
N GLY A 596 -12.13 -39.44 -12.49
CA GLY A 596 -12.68 -38.59 -11.43
C GLY A 596 -11.68 -37.69 -10.72
N HIS A 597 -10.47 -37.51 -11.26
CA HIS A 597 -9.42 -36.65 -10.70
C HIS A 597 -8.73 -35.85 -11.80
N PHE A 598 -8.45 -34.56 -11.58
CA PHE A 598 -7.67 -33.76 -12.52
C PHE A 598 -6.26 -34.35 -12.69
N GLU A 599 -5.81 -34.55 -13.92
CA GLU A 599 -4.48 -35.08 -14.21
C GLU A 599 -3.43 -33.96 -14.02
N CYS A 600 -2.65 -34.02 -12.94
CA CYS A 600 -1.66 -33.00 -12.60
C CYS A 600 -0.27 -33.60 -12.38
N TYR A 601 0.77 -32.84 -12.73
CA TYR A 601 2.16 -33.21 -12.48
C TYR A 601 2.97 -32.03 -11.90
N SER A 602 4.00 -32.34 -11.13
CA SER A 602 4.99 -31.39 -10.62
C SER A 602 6.42 -31.81 -10.98
N THR A 603 7.32 -30.85 -11.13
CA THR A 603 8.76 -31.07 -11.34
C THR A 603 9.57 -30.20 -10.39
N THR A 604 10.78 -30.63 -10.07
CA THR A 604 11.79 -29.87 -9.29
C THR A 604 13.12 -29.77 -10.03
N ASP A 605 13.17 -30.16 -11.30
CA ASP A 605 14.37 -30.26 -12.13
C ASP A 605 14.19 -29.66 -13.53
N GLY A 606 13.33 -28.64 -13.66
CA GLY A 606 13.11 -27.95 -14.94
C GLY A 606 12.30 -28.78 -15.93
N GLY A 607 11.55 -29.77 -15.45
CA GLY A 607 10.74 -30.64 -16.27
C GLY A 607 11.48 -31.80 -16.91
N ASP A 608 12.75 -32.06 -16.55
CA ASP A 608 13.43 -33.30 -16.93
C ASP A 608 12.69 -34.53 -16.38
N HIS A 609 12.15 -34.40 -15.16
CA HIS A 609 11.30 -35.39 -14.52
C HIS A 609 10.04 -34.75 -13.92
N TRP A 610 8.88 -35.20 -14.42
CA TRP A 610 7.56 -34.86 -13.91
C TRP A 610 7.00 -36.01 -13.07
N VAL A 611 6.50 -35.67 -11.90
CA VAL A 611 5.87 -36.60 -10.95
C VAL A 611 4.38 -36.30 -10.89
N ALA A 612 3.56 -37.33 -11.14
CA ALA A 612 2.11 -37.20 -11.01
C ALA A 612 1.71 -36.90 -9.56
N LEU A 613 0.75 -35.99 -9.38
CA LEU A 613 0.20 -35.69 -8.05
C LEU A 613 -0.67 -36.87 -7.57
N PRO A 614 -0.77 -37.09 -6.23
CA PRO A 614 -1.72 -38.04 -5.67
C PRO A 614 -3.16 -37.74 -6.07
N GLU A 615 -3.99 -38.77 -6.28
CA GLU A 615 -5.41 -38.62 -6.68
C GLU A 615 -6.21 -37.70 -5.74
N ASN A 616 -5.87 -37.67 -4.46
CA ASN A 616 -6.53 -36.85 -3.44
C ASN A 616 -5.88 -35.47 -3.22
N ALA A 617 -4.93 -35.05 -4.05
CA ALA A 617 -4.29 -33.74 -3.93
C ALA A 617 -5.26 -32.58 -4.25
N LEU A 618 -6.26 -32.84 -5.11
CA LEU A 618 -7.29 -31.89 -5.50
C LEU A 618 -8.69 -32.35 -5.06
N PRO A 619 -9.59 -31.42 -4.68
CA PRO A 619 -11.02 -31.71 -4.59
C PRO A 619 -11.56 -32.31 -5.90
N PRO A 620 -12.52 -33.25 -5.85
CA PRO A 620 -13.02 -33.90 -7.06
C PRO A 620 -13.74 -32.90 -8.01
N PRO A 621 -13.67 -33.14 -9.33
CA PRO A 621 -14.45 -32.42 -10.32
C PRO A 621 -15.95 -32.73 -10.17
N LEU A 622 -16.79 -31.76 -10.54
CA LEU A 622 -18.22 -31.96 -10.79
C LEU A 622 -18.42 -32.76 -12.08
N ALA A 623 -19.63 -33.28 -12.26
CA ALA A 623 -19.98 -34.03 -13.47
C ALA A 623 -19.78 -33.18 -14.73
N GLY A 624 -18.90 -33.65 -15.63
CA GLY A 624 -18.58 -32.98 -16.89
C GLY A 624 -17.80 -31.67 -16.73
N GLU A 625 -17.13 -31.47 -15.60
CA GLU A 625 -16.17 -30.38 -15.42
C GLU A 625 -14.79 -30.76 -15.96
N TYR A 626 -14.10 -29.78 -16.53
CA TYR A 626 -12.78 -29.92 -17.11
C TYR A 626 -12.00 -28.61 -16.97
N GLY A 627 -10.68 -28.69 -17.15
CA GLY A 627 -9.80 -27.52 -17.13
C GLY A 627 -9.96 -26.73 -18.41
N VAL A 628 -9.53 -25.46 -18.42
CA VAL A 628 -9.60 -24.63 -19.61
C VAL A 628 -8.19 -24.20 -20.01
N THR A 629 -7.89 -24.33 -21.31
CA THR A 629 -6.58 -24.02 -21.89
C THR A 629 -6.14 -22.59 -21.57
N GLY A 630 -5.00 -22.42 -20.93
CA GLY A 630 -4.43 -21.11 -20.58
C GLY A 630 -5.09 -20.38 -19.40
N PHE A 631 -6.12 -20.92 -18.76
CA PHE A 631 -6.84 -20.24 -17.67
C PHE A 631 -6.18 -20.50 -16.32
N ILE A 632 -5.09 -19.77 -16.11
CA ILE A 632 -4.20 -19.86 -14.96
C ILE A 632 -3.81 -18.47 -14.47
N SER A 633 -3.56 -18.36 -13.17
CA SER A 633 -2.92 -17.22 -12.53
C SER A 633 -1.99 -17.67 -11.41
N SER A 634 -1.00 -16.85 -11.07
CA SER A 634 -0.01 -17.15 -10.05
C SER A 634 0.57 -15.87 -9.45
N VAL A 635 0.75 -15.85 -8.13
CA VAL A 635 1.40 -14.76 -7.38
C VAL A 635 2.29 -15.38 -6.31
N GLY A 636 3.61 -15.21 -6.45
CA GLY A 636 4.58 -15.85 -5.56
C GLY A 636 4.43 -17.37 -5.55
N ASP A 637 4.18 -17.96 -4.37
CA ASP A 637 3.96 -19.40 -4.21
C ASP A 637 2.50 -19.85 -4.45
N HIS A 638 1.60 -18.90 -4.72
CA HIS A 638 0.18 -19.18 -4.96
C HIS A 638 -0.11 -19.39 -6.45
N ILE A 639 -1.07 -20.27 -6.73
CA ILE A 639 -1.51 -20.63 -8.07
C ILE A 639 -3.01 -20.92 -8.09
N TRP A 640 -3.68 -20.45 -9.15
CA TRP A 640 -5.10 -20.65 -9.38
C TRP A 640 -5.35 -21.14 -10.80
N PHE A 641 -6.38 -21.97 -10.98
CA PHE A 641 -6.91 -22.29 -12.31
C PHE A 641 -8.44 -22.30 -12.31
N GLY A 642 -9.00 -21.89 -13.44
CA GLY A 642 -10.44 -21.89 -13.67
C GLY A 642 -10.92 -23.11 -14.46
N THR A 643 -12.23 -23.37 -14.38
CA THR A 643 -12.85 -24.58 -14.95
C THR A 643 -14.07 -24.24 -15.81
N SER A 644 -14.56 -25.24 -16.53
CA SER A 644 -15.78 -25.14 -17.34
C SER A 644 -17.10 -25.05 -16.57
N LYS A 645 -17.07 -25.06 -15.23
CA LYS A 645 -18.25 -25.01 -14.36
C LYS A 645 -18.34 -23.75 -13.50
N GLY A 646 -17.48 -22.77 -13.74
CA GLY A 646 -17.43 -21.57 -12.91
C GLY A 646 -16.83 -21.83 -11.54
N ARG A 647 -15.89 -22.79 -11.44
CA ARG A 647 -15.11 -23.02 -10.21
C ARG A 647 -13.68 -22.59 -10.40
N VAL A 648 -13.10 -22.05 -9.33
CA VAL A 648 -11.69 -21.72 -9.21
C VAL A 648 -11.05 -22.65 -8.19
N PHE A 649 -10.00 -23.33 -8.63
CA PHE A 649 -9.12 -24.10 -7.76
C PHE A 649 -7.94 -23.23 -7.35
N ARG A 650 -7.56 -23.28 -6.08
CA ARG A 650 -6.47 -22.48 -5.50
C ARG A 650 -5.51 -23.33 -4.68
N SER A 651 -4.23 -22.98 -4.73
CA SER A 651 -3.16 -23.56 -3.92
C SER A 651 -2.21 -22.45 -3.47
N GLY A 652 -1.80 -22.48 -2.19
CA GLY A 652 -0.80 -21.56 -1.62
C GLY A 652 0.57 -22.20 -1.38
N ASP A 653 0.79 -23.40 -1.92
CA ASP A 653 2.00 -24.20 -1.69
C ASP A 653 2.59 -24.77 -2.98
N ARG A 654 2.54 -23.97 -4.05
CA ARG A 654 3.04 -24.31 -5.40
C ARG A 654 2.33 -25.51 -6.04
N GLY A 655 1.03 -25.63 -5.80
CA GLY A 655 0.20 -26.68 -6.40
C GLY A 655 0.27 -28.03 -5.71
N LYS A 656 0.75 -28.12 -4.46
CA LYS A 656 0.85 -29.40 -3.72
C LYS A 656 -0.47 -29.78 -3.05
N THR A 657 -1.17 -28.80 -2.47
CA THR A 657 -2.50 -28.96 -1.87
C THR A 657 -3.47 -27.92 -2.42
N TRP A 658 -4.74 -28.32 -2.57
CA TRP A 658 -5.73 -27.51 -3.27
C TRP A 658 -7.05 -27.37 -2.52
N GLN A 659 -7.68 -26.22 -2.72
CA GLN A 659 -9.05 -25.93 -2.32
C GLN A 659 -9.84 -25.44 -3.53
N VAL A 660 -11.17 -25.48 -3.47
CA VAL A 660 -12.05 -25.05 -4.57
C VAL A 660 -13.21 -24.21 -4.04
N SER A 661 -13.60 -23.19 -4.80
CA SER A 661 -14.80 -22.39 -4.59
C SER A 661 -15.56 -22.23 -5.92
N SER A 662 -16.84 -21.90 -5.83
CA SER A 662 -17.63 -21.48 -6.99
C SER A 662 -17.60 -19.96 -7.10
N THR A 663 -17.42 -19.45 -8.31
CA THR A 663 -17.60 -18.03 -8.60
C THR A 663 -19.07 -17.72 -8.82
N THR A 664 -19.41 -16.45 -9.04
CA THR A 664 -20.77 -16.08 -9.45
C THR A 664 -21.09 -16.44 -10.90
N LEU A 665 -20.08 -16.82 -11.70
CA LEU A 665 -20.17 -17.18 -13.12
C LEU A 665 -20.48 -18.68 -13.31
N LEU A 666 -21.56 -19.15 -12.69
CA LEU A 666 -21.91 -20.57 -12.65
C LEU A 666 -22.13 -21.17 -14.05
N ASN A 667 -21.57 -22.35 -14.31
CA ASN A 667 -21.62 -23.04 -15.60
C ASN A 667 -21.02 -22.25 -16.78
N LYS A 668 -20.13 -21.30 -16.49
CA LYS A 668 -19.29 -20.63 -17.47
C LYS A 668 -17.86 -21.16 -17.41
N TYR A 669 -17.11 -20.92 -18.48
CA TYR A 669 -15.67 -21.08 -18.41
C TYR A 669 -15.14 -19.79 -17.79
N VAL A 670 -14.27 -19.93 -16.80
CA VAL A 670 -13.77 -18.80 -16.03
C VAL A 670 -12.29 -18.68 -16.25
N ASP A 671 -11.87 -17.65 -16.97
CA ASP A 671 -10.48 -17.23 -16.91
C ASP A 671 -10.30 -16.47 -15.58
N VAL A 672 -9.20 -16.73 -14.89
CA VAL A 672 -8.90 -16.21 -13.55
C VAL A 672 -7.56 -15.49 -13.58
N LYS A 673 -7.51 -14.32 -12.94
CA LYS A 673 -6.33 -13.46 -12.81
C LYS A 673 -6.31 -12.86 -11.42
N PHE A 674 -5.17 -12.89 -10.76
CA PHE A 674 -4.95 -12.34 -9.44
C PHE A 674 -3.93 -11.20 -9.51
N ALA A 675 -4.26 -10.08 -8.84
CA ALA A 675 -3.37 -8.94 -8.68
C ALA A 675 -2.31 -9.23 -7.60
N ASP A 676 -2.77 -9.78 -6.49
CA ASP A 676 -1.96 -10.24 -5.37
C ASP A 676 -2.47 -11.60 -4.85
N THR A 677 -2.11 -12.00 -3.62
CA THR A 677 -2.56 -13.28 -3.07
C THR A 677 -4.06 -13.34 -2.73
N LEU A 678 -4.77 -12.22 -2.87
CA LEU A 678 -6.13 -11.99 -2.39
C LEU A 678 -7.08 -11.46 -3.44
N HIS A 679 -6.67 -10.39 -4.09
CA HIS A 679 -7.51 -9.69 -5.03
C HIS A 679 -7.44 -10.41 -6.36
N GLY A 680 -8.58 -10.99 -6.73
CA GLY A 680 -8.70 -11.81 -7.91
C GLY A 680 -9.93 -11.43 -8.70
N ILE A 681 -9.77 -11.37 -10.01
CA ILE A 681 -10.85 -11.18 -10.95
C ILE A 681 -10.95 -12.40 -11.86
N CYS A 682 -12.17 -12.86 -12.03
CA CYS A 682 -12.57 -13.90 -12.95
C CYS A 682 -13.47 -13.31 -14.03
N MET A 683 -13.19 -13.59 -15.31
CA MET A 683 -14.06 -13.20 -16.41
C MET A 683 -14.66 -14.43 -17.08
N GLU A 684 -15.93 -14.34 -17.49
CA GLU A 684 -16.52 -15.40 -18.30
C GLU A 684 -15.90 -15.40 -19.71
N ASP A 685 -15.45 -16.56 -20.18
CA ASP A 685 -14.87 -16.67 -21.52
C ASP A 685 -15.44 -17.89 -22.28
N ASN A 686 -16.50 -17.64 -23.06
CA ASN A 686 -17.07 -18.62 -23.98
C ASN A 686 -17.64 -17.92 -25.23
N SER A 687 -18.05 -18.70 -26.23
CA SER A 687 -18.70 -18.15 -27.42
C SER A 687 -19.97 -17.39 -27.05
N GLY A 688 -19.98 -16.07 -27.30
CA GLY A 688 -21.08 -15.18 -26.90
C GLY A 688 -20.98 -14.65 -25.46
N SER A 689 -19.79 -14.70 -24.85
CA SER A 689 -19.50 -14.05 -23.57
C SER A 689 -19.90 -12.57 -23.59
N THR A 690 -20.57 -12.16 -22.52
CA THR A 690 -20.93 -10.76 -22.25
C THR A 690 -19.86 -10.03 -21.44
N GLY A 691 -18.76 -10.71 -21.10
CA GLY A 691 -17.69 -10.15 -20.28
C GLY A 691 -18.12 -9.91 -18.84
N ASN A 692 -19.05 -10.71 -18.30
CA ASN A 692 -19.36 -10.61 -16.88
C ASN A 692 -18.15 -10.98 -16.04
N ILE A 693 -17.97 -10.24 -14.96
CA ILE A 693 -16.84 -10.35 -14.06
C ILE A 693 -17.31 -10.87 -12.71
N SER A 694 -16.47 -11.66 -12.05
CA SER A 694 -16.57 -12.00 -10.64
C SER A 694 -15.28 -11.65 -9.92
N GLU A 695 -15.38 -11.05 -8.74
CA GLU A 695 -14.27 -10.51 -7.97
C GLU A 695 -14.19 -11.16 -6.58
N SER A 696 -12.96 -11.31 -6.09
CA SER A 696 -12.63 -11.81 -4.77
C SER A 696 -11.62 -10.87 -4.10
N PHE A 697 -11.76 -10.69 -2.79
CA PHE A 697 -10.80 -9.98 -1.92
C PHE A 697 -10.16 -10.92 -0.87
N ASP A 698 -10.35 -12.24 -1.02
CA ASP A 698 -9.97 -13.26 -0.02
C ASP A 698 -9.25 -14.48 -0.65
N GLY A 699 -8.56 -14.27 -1.77
CA GLY A 699 -7.75 -15.31 -2.42
C GLY A 699 -8.58 -16.31 -3.23
N GLY A 700 -9.81 -15.93 -3.58
CA GLY A 700 -10.79 -16.77 -4.26
C GLY A 700 -11.48 -17.76 -3.32
N ILE A 701 -11.64 -17.44 -2.02
CA ILE A 701 -12.47 -18.22 -1.11
C ILE A 701 -13.95 -17.89 -1.37
N THR A 702 -14.28 -16.61 -1.44
CA THR A 702 -15.59 -16.07 -1.84
C THR A 702 -15.47 -15.19 -3.07
N TRP A 703 -16.59 -15.05 -3.79
CA TRP A 703 -16.66 -14.36 -5.07
C TRP A 703 -17.97 -13.56 -5.15
N SER A 704 -17.87 -12.30 -5.59
CA SER A 704 -18.98 -11.39 -5.85
C SER A 704 -19.09 -11.10 -7.35
N THR A 705 -20.28 -10.77 -7.86
CA THR A 705 -20.42 -10.34 -9.27
C THR A 705 -20.06 -8.87 -9.38
N VAL A 706 -19.30 -8.52 -10.41
CA VAL A 706 -19.06 -7.14 -10.83
C VAL A 706 -19.84 -6.91 -12.13
N ILE A 707 -20.56 -5.79 -12.21
CA ILE A 707 -21.22 -5.34 -13.44
C ILE A 707 -20.36 -4.22 -14.01
N PRO A 708 -19.56 -4.48 -15.05
CA PRO A 708 -18.67 -3.46 -15.61
C PRO A 708 -19.47 -2.27 -16.17
N ILE A 709 -19.06 -1.06 -15.78
CA ILE A 709 -19.61 0.20 -16.27
C ILE A 709 -18.60 0.79 -17.26
N GLY A 710 -19.05 1.13 -18.47
CA GLY A 710 -18.18 1.68 -19.52
C GLY A 710 -17.76 0.63 -20.57
N PRO A 711 -16.78 0.96 -21.44
CA PRO A 711 -16.31 0.09 -22.53
C PRO A 711 -15.48 -1.09 -22.02
N HIS A 712 -16.11 -2.07 -21.38
CA HIS A 712 -15.50 -3.35 -21.02
C HIS A 712 -15.52 -4.33 -22.20
N PHE A 713 -14.42 -5.05 -22.42
CA PHE A 713 -14.27 -6.03 -23.50
C PHE A 713 -14.05 -7.45 -22.98
N SER A 714 -14.57 -8.44 -23.71
CA SER A 714 -14.58 -9.84 -23.27
C SER A 714 -13.56 -10.77 -23.95
N THR A 715 -12.60 -10.23 -24.73
CA THR A 715 -11.64 -11.09 -25.47
C THR A 715 -10.46 -11.53 -24.59
N SER A 716 -9.87 -10.61 -23.83
CA SER A 716 -8.81 -10.93 -22.87
C SER A 716 -8.69 -9.80 -21.85
N TYR A 717 -8.27 -10.14 -20.64
CA TYR A 717 -8.03 -9.18 -19.57
C TYR A 717 -6.76 -9.51 -18.78
N ALA A 718 -6.19 -8.52 -18.12
CA ALA A 718 -4.99 -8.67 -17.29
C ALA A 718 -4.95 -7.59 -16.20
N TYR A 719 -4.42 -7.96 -15.03
CA TYR A 719 -3.95 -6.99 -14.05
C TYR A 719 -2.62 -6.38 -14.50
N VAL A 720 -2.36 -5.14 -14.10
CA VAL A 720 -1.10 -4.41 -14.35
C VAL A 720 -0.23 -4.45 -13.10
N PRO A 721 0.87 -5.24 -13.09
CA PRO A 721 1.72 -5.38 -11.91
C PRO A 721 2.29 -4.06 -11.40
N GLY A 722 2.43 -3.96 -10.07
CA GLY A 722 2.98 -2.76 -9.42
C GLY A 722 2.03 -1.56 -9.43
N THR A 723 0.76 -1.78 -9.76
CA THR A 723 -0.32 -0.82 -9.51
C THR A 723 -1.21 -1.35 -8.40
N PRO A 724 -1.94 -0.52 -7.64
CA PRO A 724 -2.90 -1.02 -6.66
C PRO A 724 -3.93 -1.93 -7.32
N ASP A 725 -4.67 -1.41 -8.30
CA ASP A 725 -5.84 -2.09 -8.87
C ASP A 725 -6.09 -1.73 -10.34
N THR A 726 -5.03 -1.62 -11.15
CA THR A 726 -5.20 -1.33 -12.58
C THR A 726 -5.43 -2.61 -13.38
N TRP A 727 -6.55 -2.66 -14.10
CA TRP A 727 -6.96 -3.80 -14.92
C TRP A 727 -7.16 -3.36 -16.36
N ILE A 728 -6.79 -4.22 -17.31
CA ILE A 728 -6.92 -3.97 -18.75
C ILE A 728 -7.83 -5.01 -19.35
N SER A 729 -8.72 -4.59 -20.24
CA SER A 729 -9.55 -5.48 -21.06
C SER A 729 -9.35 -5.16 -22.54
N THR A 730 -9.46 -6.18 -23.37
CA THR A 730 -9.20 -6.10 -24.82
C THR A 730 -10.31 -6.81 -25.58
N GLY A 731 -10.60 -6.26 -26.77
CA GLY A 731 -11.70 -6.69 -27.63
C GLY A 731 -11.27 -6.88 -29.08
N ALA A 732 -11.73 -7.97 -29.69
CA ALA A 732 -11.60 -8.22 -31.12
C ALA A 732 -12.93 -8.45 -31.85
N GLN A 733 -14.07 -8.40 -31.15
CA GLN A 733 -15.37 -8.67 -31.74
C GLN A 733 -15.85 -7.50 -32.61
N LEU A 734 -16.53 -7.79 -33.72
CA LEU A 734 -17.04 -6.74 -34.60
C LEU A 734 -18.04 -5.83 -33.85
N GLY A 735 -17.74 -4.54 -33.76
CA GLY A 735 -18.55 -3.57 -33.00
C GLY A 735 -18.25 -3.53 -31.49
N SER A 736 -17.32 -4.35 -31.01
CA SER A 736 -16.80 -4.36 -29.63
C SER A 736 -15.31 -4.73 -29.67
N ALA A 737 -14.54 -3.89 -30.36
CA ALA A 737 -13.10 -4.03 -30.52
C ALA A 737 -12.38 -2.78 -30.01
N GLY A 738 -11.29 -2.98 -29.29
CA GLY A 738 -10.50 -1.92 -28.67
C GLY A 738 -9.77 -2.41 -27.42
N ALA A 739 -9.19 -1.48 -26.68
CA ALA A 739 -8.61 -1.74 -25.37
C ALA A 739 -9.16 -0.73 -24.36
N SER A 740 -9.41 -1.18 -23.13
CA SER A 740 -9.84 -0.32 -22.03
C SER A 740 -9.11 -0.66 -20.75
N PHE A 741 -9.15 0.26 -19.80
CA PHE A 741 -8.56 0.12 -18.48
C PHE A 741 -9.58 0.45 -17.40
N SER A 742 -9.38 -0.12 -16.22
CA SER A 742 -10.06 0.20 -14.97
C SER A 742 -8.99 0.45 -13.91
N LEU A 743 -9.24 1.40 -13.01
CA LEU A 743 -8.35 1.77 -11.90
C LEU A 743 -8.97 1.42 -10.53
N ASP A 744 -10.03 0.62 -10.57
CA ASP A 744 -10.92 0.30 -9.45
C ASP A 744 -11.37 -1.18 -9.51
N GLY A 745 -10.48 -2.08 -9.90
CA GLY A 745 -10.77 -3.52 -9.88
C GLY A 745 -11.83 -4.00 -10.87
N GLY A 746 -11.91 -3.38 -12.04
CA GLY A 746 -12.80 -3.79 -13.11
C GLY A 746 -14.26 -3.33 -12.96
N HIS A 747 -14.55 -2.36 -12.09
CA HIS A 747 -15.88 -1.79 -11.92
C HIS A 747 -16.17 -0.71 -12.96
N HIS A 748 -15.30 0.30 -13.06
CA HIS A 748 -15.40 1.36 -14.07
C HIS A 748 -14.30 1.25 -15.12
N TRP A 749 -14.71 1.15 -16.38
CA TRP A 749 -13.82 1.01 -17.53
C TRP A 749 -13.79 2.30 -18.35
N GLN A 750 -12.62 2.64 -18.84
CA GLN A 750 -12.38 3.75 -19.74
C GLN A 750 -11.62 3.26 -20.97
N LEU A 751 -12.02 3.71 -22.16
CA LEU A 751 -11.36 3.32 -23.41
C LEU A 751 -9.96 3.94 -23.46
N PHE A 752 -8.96 3.19 -23.92
CA PHE A 752 -7.72 3.79 -24.38
C PHE A 752 -8.01 4.58 -25.66
N ASP A 753 -7.79 5.89 -25.61
CA ASP A 753 -7.96 6.75 -26.78
C ASP A 753 -7.15 6.24 -27.98
N GLY A 754 -7.74 6.32 -29.17
CA GLY A 754 -7.15 5.80 -30.42
C GLY A 754 -7.24 4.28 -30.63
N THR A 755 -7.83 3.52 -29.70
CA THR A 755 -7.95 2.05 -29.82
C THR A 755 -9.29 1.56 -30.38
N ASP A 756 -10.30 2.44 -30.49
CA ASP A 756 -11.65 2.07 -30.95
C ASP A 756 -11.62 1.38 -32.34
N GLY A 757 -12.25 0.21 -32.42
CA GLY A 757 -12.34 -0.59 -33.63
C GLY A 757 -11.09 -1.39 -34.00
N LEU A 758 -9.98 -1.26 -33.25
CA LEU A 758 -8.79 -2.11 -33.43
C LEU A 758 -8.96 -3.44 -32.70
N GLN A 759 -8.59 -4.54 -33.37
CA GLN A 759 -8.79 -5.88 -32.82
C GLN A 759 -7.59 -6.33 -31.97
N TYR A 760 -7.81 -6.46 -30.68
CA TYR A 760 -6.86 -6.98 -29.70
C TYR A 760 -7.32 -8.35 -29.18
N LEU A 761 -6.48 -9.36 -29.32
CA LEU A 761 -6.81 -10.79 -29.15
C LEU A 761 -6.37 -11.37 -27.82
N SER A 762 -5.37 -10.77 -27.18
CA SER A 762 -4.77 -11.22 -25.93
C SER A 762 -3.97 -10.07 -25.34
N THR A 763 -3.72 -10.05 -24.02
CA THR A 763 -2.86 -9.03 -23.40
C THR A 763 -2.04 -9.56 -22.21
N VAL A 764 -0.82 -9.02 -22.04
CA VAL A 764 0.04 -9.24 -20.87
C VAL A 764 0.70 -7.93 -20.47
N TRP A 765 0.91 -7.79 -19.16
CA TRP A 765 1.52 -6.62 -18.55
C TRP A 765 2.64 -7.03 -17.60
N LEU A 766 3.73 -6.26 -17.62
CA LEU A 766 4.86 -6.45 -16.71
C LEU A 766 4.89 -5.38 -15.61
N ASN A 767 4.40 -4.18 -15.91
CA ASN A 767 4.26 -3.07 -14.98
C ASN A 767 3.37 -1.97 -15.57
N SER A 768 3.15 -0.89 -14.81
CA SER A 768 2.38 0.30 -15.21
C SER A 768 2.83 1.04 -16.48
N HIS A 769 3.98 0.68 -17.04
CA HIS A 769 4.57 1.34 -18.21
C HIS A 769 4.74 0.41 -19.42
N LEU A 770 4.56 -0.90 -19.23
CA LEU A 770 4.92 -1.90 -20.22
C LEU A 770 3.92 -3.04 -20.26
N GLY A 771 3.24 -3.14 -21.40
CA GLY A 771 2.38 -4.24 -21.76
C GLY A 771 2.38 -4.48 -23.27
N TRP A 772 1.92 -5.67 -23.66
CA TRP A 772 1.65 -6.02 -25.04
C TRP A 772 0.24 -6.53 -25.20
N ALA A 773 -0.29 -6.33 -26.39
CA ALA A 773 -1.52 -6.96 -26.84
C ALA A 773 -1.30 -7.64 -28.18
N GLY A 774 -1.78 -8.88 -28.28
CA GLY A 774 -1.78 -9.65 -29.51
C GLY A 774 -2.83 -9.11 -30.49
N ALA A 775 -2.57 -9.19 -31.79
CA ALA A 775 -3.50 -8.77 -32.85
C ALA A 775 -3.40 -9.71 -34.06
N PHE A 776 -4.21 -9.45 -35.09
CA PHE A 776 -4.06 -10.14 -36.37
C PHE A 776 -2.92 -9.55 -37.21
N TYR A 777 -2.11 -10.41 -37.82
CA TYR A 777 -1.18 -9.98 -38.86
C TYR A 777 -1.92 -9.56 -40.13
N ILE A 778 -1.59 -8.36 -40.61
CA ILE A 778 -2.08 -7.72 -41.83
C ILE A 778 -0.92 -7.60 -42.82
N VAL A 779 -1.12 -8.09 -44.05
CA VAL A 779 -0.09 -8.16 -45.09
C VAL A 779 0.53 -6.79 -45.36
N ASN A 780 1.87 -6.75 -45.48
CA ASN A 780 2.67 -5.55 -45.77
C ASN A 780 2.51 -4.41 -44.75
N SER A 781 2.22 -4.75 -43.48
CA SER A 781 2.14 -3.79 -42.38
C SER A 781 2.98 -4.23 -41.19
N LYS A 782 3.30 -3.31 -40.28
CA LYS A 782 3.73 -3.66 -38.94
C LYS A 782 2.48 -4.03 -38.15
N SER A 783 2.22 -5.31 -37.96
CA SER A 783 1.01 -5.80 -37.26
C SER A 783 1.16 -7.21 -36.70
N GLY A 784 0.19 -7.59 -35.88
CA GLY A 784 0.19 -8.84 -35.12
C GLY A 784 0.50 -8.61 -33.64
N PHE A 785 1.11 -7.48 -33.27
CA PHE A 785 1.19 -7.00 -31.89
C PHE A 785 0.95 -5.51 -31.81
N TYR A 786 0.55 -5.07 -30.62
CA TYR A 786 0.67 -3.70 -30.17
C TYR A 786 1.43 -3.67 -28.85
N LYS A 787 2.38 -2.75 -28.73
CA LYS A 787 3.10 -2.48 -27.49
C LYS A 787 2.58 -1.20 -26.87
N PHE A 788 2.19 -1.27 -25.60
CA PHE A 788 1.82 -0.09 -24.84
C PHE A 788 3.07 0.73 -24.51
N ARG A 789 2.93 2.06 -24.63
CA ARG A 789 3.89 3.04 -24.12
C ARG A 789 3.14 4.13 -23.40
N GLY A 790 3.46 4.33 -22.13
CA GLY A 790 2.83 5.34 -21.31
C GLY A 790 3.12 5.07 -19.84
N VAL A 791 2.33 5.72 -18.99
CA VAL A 791 2.43 5.60 -17.54
C VAL A 791 1.00 5.50 -17.01
N LEU A 792 0.48 4.29 -16.77
CA LEU A 792 -0.89 4.12 -16.24
C LEU A 792 -1.02 4.59 -14.79
N GLN A 793 0.10 4.65 -14.09
CA GLN A 793 0.22 5.22 -12.77
C GLN A 793 1.65 5.76 -12.63
N GLU A 794 1.77 7.04 -12.29
CA GLU A 794 3.09 7.63 -12.07
C GLU A 794 3.77 6.94 -10.89
N PRO A 795 5.05 6.55 -11.02
CA PRO A 795 5.82 6.13 -9.87
C PRO A 795 5.93 7.32 -8.91
N THR A 796 5.74 7.04 -7.62
CA THR A 796 5.81 8.03 -6.55
C THR A 796 7.11 8.84 -6.66
N ILE A 797 7.02 10.18 -6.77
CA ILE A 797 8.20 11.06 -6.78
C ILE A 797 8.76 11.14 -5.36
N LEU A 798 9.76 10.31 -5.08
CA LEU A 798 10.29 10.18 -3.72
C LEU A 798 11.21 11.34 -3.34
N PRO A 799 11.05 11.92 -2.14
CA PRO A 799 12.02 12.87 -1.62
C PRO A 799 13.35 12.18 -1.25
N PRO A 800 14.44 12.95 -1.07
CA PRO A 800 15.65 12.42 -0.44
C PRO A 800 15.29 11.88 0.94
N ASN A 801 16.13 11.01 1.49
CA ASN A 801 15.87 10.34 2.76
C ASN A 801 16.89 10.77 3.80
N ASN A 802 16.57 10.58 5.09
CA ASN A 802 17.56 10.70 6.17
C ASN A 802 18.36 12.03 6.19
N LEU A 803 17.68 13.18 6.08
CA LEU A 803 18.37 14.48 6.21
C LEU A 803 18.95 14.62 7.62
N GLN A 804 20.27 14.54 7.68
CA GLN A 804 21.07 14.78 8.86
C GLN A 804 21.61 16.21 8.81
N ILE A 805 21.51 16.89 9.94
CA ILE A 805 22.08 18.23 10.12
C ILE A 805 23.10 18.16 11.24
N SER A 806 24.32 18.59 10.96
CA SER A 806 25.39 18.69 11.96
C SER A 806 26.03 20.07 11.94
N LYS A 807 26.36 20.57 13.14
CA LYS A 807 27.02 21.87 13.31
C LYS A 807 28.53 21.71 13.37
N GLN A 808 29.25 22.58 12.68
CA GLN A 808 30.70 22.75 12.76
C GLN A 808 31.02 24.24 12.96
N GLU A 809 31.09 24.67 14.21
CA GLU A 809 31.25 26.09 14.59
C GLU A 809 30.15 27.00 14.00
N LYS A 810 30.50 27.84 13.01
CA LYS A 810 29.57 28.74 12.30
C LYS A 810 29.00 28.14 11.01
N ASN A 811 29.25 26.85 10.78
CA ASN A 811 28.85 26.15 9.56
C ASN A 811 27.84 25.07 9.89
N ILE A 812 26.95 24.81 8.95
CA ILE A 812 25.99 23.71 9.00
C ILE A 812 26.30 22.77 7.85
N HIS A 813 26.55 21.51 8.20
CA HIS A 813 26.70 20.43 7.24
C HIS A 813 25.38 19.64 7.18
N LEU A 814 24.77 19.66 6.01
CA LEU A 814 23.61 18.86 5.65
C LEU A 814 24.09 17.63 4.89
N SER A 815 23.57 16.46 5.22
CA SER A 815 23.76 15.24 4.43
C SER A 815 22.46 14.45 4.38
N TRP A 816 22.20 13.76 3.28
CA TRP A 816 21.01 12.94 3.10
C TRP A 816 21.35 11.71 2.27
N ASP A 817 20.45 10.73 2.30
CA ASP A 817 20.50 9.56 1.45
C ASP A 817 19.71 9.83 0.16
N PRO A 818 20.19 9.37 -1.01
CA PRO A 818 19.42 9.47 -2.24
C PRO A 818 18.07 8.73 -2.16
N PRO A 819 17.03 9.23 -2.84
CA PRO A 819 15.75 8.54 -2.94
C PRO A 819 15.91 7.17 -3.62
N ALA A 820 15.23 6.15 -3.11
CA ALA A 820 15.14 4.82 -3.71
C ALA A 820 14.11 4.78 -4.85
N SER A 821 14.15 5.76 -5.76
CA SER A 821 13.19 5.88 -6.85
C SER A 821 13.65 5.15 -8.11
N LEU A 822 12.70 4.57 -8.84
CA LEU A 822 12.89 4.10 -10.21
C LEU A 822 12.97 5.25 -11.23
N LEU A 823 12.63 6.48 -10.81
CA LEU A 823 12.72 7.69 -11.63
C LEU A 823 14.16 8.18 -11.78
N SER A 824 14.48 8.76 -12.95
CA SER A 824 15.79 9.33 -13.22
C SER A 824 16.01 10.62 -12.41
N LEU A 825 16.70 10.49 -11.27
CA LEU A 825 17.13 11.62 -10.44
C LEU A 825 18.09 12.54 -11.21
N GLN A 826 17.76 13.83 -11.26
CA GLN A 826 18.57 14.90 -11.88
C GLN A 826 19.45 15.62 -10.85
N GLY A 827 18.97 15.76 -9.61
CA GLY A 827 19.66 16.57 -8.62
C GLY A 827 18.89 16.80 -7.33
N TYR A 828 19.32 17.80 -6.57
CA TYR A 828 18.65 18.23 -5.35
C TYR A 828 18.53 19.75 -5.29
N SER A 829 17.50 20.24 -4.63
CA SER A 829 17.33 21.65 -4.29
C SER A 829 17.34 21.79 -2.77
N VAL A 830 18.23 22.65 -2.27
CA VAL A 830 18.44 22.92 -0.84
C VAL A 830 17.89 24.29 -0.50
N PHE A 831 17.04 24.34 0.51
CA PHE A 831 16.38 25.54 0.98
C PHE A 831 16.78 25.84 2.42
N ARG A 832 16.87 27.13 2.74
CA ARG A 832 16.97 27.66 4.11
C ARG A 832 15.89 28.70 4.33
N ASP A 833 15.06 28.52 5.34
CA ASP A 833 13.92 29.40 5.67
C ASP A 833 13.06 29.71 4.44
N SER A 834 12.73 28.64 3.69
CA SER A 834 11.97 28.65 2.44
C SER A 834 12.64 29.35 1.25
N GLN A 835 13.89 29.80 1.37
CA GLN A 835 14.67 30.34 0.24
C GLN A 835 15.61 29.29 -0.33
N LEU A 836 15.62 29.14 -1.66
CA LEU A 836 16.57 28.26 -2.35
C LEU A 836 18.00 28.79 -2.19
N ILE A 837 18.88 28.00 -1.57
CA ILE A 837 20.29 28.34 -1.34
C ILE A 837 21.27 27.44 -2.11
N GLY A 838 20.80 26.30 -2.65
CA GLY A 838 21.63 25.39 -3.42
C GLY A 838 20.85 24.54 -4.43
N SER A 839 21.47 24.28 -5.57
CA SER A 839 21.02 23.27 -6.55
C SER A 839 22.19 22.35 -6.88
N LEU A 840 22.00 21.06 -6.68
CA LEU A 840 23.04 20.04 -6.70
C LEU A 840 22.77 19.00 -7.78
N SER A 841 23.81 18.32 -8.25
CA SER A 841 23.66 17.18 -9.17
C SER A 841 23.25 15.91 -8.41
N ALA A 842 22.66 14.94 -9.13
CA ALA A 842 22.16 13.69 -8.54
C ALA A 842 23.22 12.91 -7.72
N GLY A 843 24.51 13.05 -8.05
CA GLY A 843 25.61 12.40 -7.33
C GLY A 843 26.07 13.12 -6.05
N THR A 844 25.42 14.22 -5.67
CA THR A 844 25.81 15.03 -4.50
C THR A 844 24.70 15.01 -3.46
N SER A 845 24.93 14.34 -2.33
CA SER A 845 23.93 14.17 -1.27
C SER A 845 24.31 14.89 0.03
N TYR A 846 25.01 16.02 -0.08
CA TYR A 846 25.37 16.87 1.04
C TYR A 846 25.45 18.34 0.61
N TYR A 847 25.35 19.24 1.58
CA TYR A 847 25.51 20.68 1.37
C TYR A 847 26.09 21.34 2.63
N ASP A 848 27.14 22.15 2.44
CA ASP A 848 27.74 22.96 3.51
C ASP A 848 27.27 24.41 3.40
N ASP A 849 26.56 24.88 4.43
CA ASP A 849 26.15 26.26 4.56
C ASP A 849 27.08 26.98 5.56
N LEU A 850 27.88 27.91 5.05
CA LEU A 850 29.08 28.39 5.74
C LEU A 850 28.90 29.81 6.31
N ASN A 851 29.55 30.05 7.46
CA ASN A 851 29.68 31.36 8.10
C ASN A 851 28.35 32.03 8.48
N LEU A 852 27.44 31.27 9.07
CA LEU A 852 26.12 31.73 9.45
C LEU A 852 26.16 32.58 10.74
N PRO A 853 25.32 33.62 10.82
CA PRO A 853 24.98 34.26 12.09
C PRO A 853 24.36 33.29 13.10
N ASN A 854 24.33 33.68 14.38
CA ASN A 854 23.61 32.89 15.37
C ASN A 854 22.10 33.09 15.17
N ALA A 855 21.40 32.00 14.86
CA ALA A 855 19.96 31.92 14.75
C ALA A 855 19.51 30.45 14.76
N ASN A 856 18.19 30.24 14.82
CA ASN A 856 17.57 29.00 14.39
C ASN A 856 17.45 29.03 12.87
N TYR A 857 17.80 27.93 12.21
CA TYR A 857 17.68 27.77 10.76
C TYR A 857 16.83 26.55 10.44
N GLY A 858 15.83 26.72 9.58
CA GLY A 858 15.10 25.62 8.97
C GLY A 858 15.71 25.27 7.61
N TYR A 859 16.16 24.04 7.43
CA TYR A 859 16.64 23.53 6.16
C TYR A 859 15.67 22.54 5.57
N CYS A 860 15.51 22.59 4.26
CA CYS A 860 14.72 21.63 3.51
C CYS A 860 15.49 21.17 2.27
N VAL A 861 15.33 19.91 1.88
CA VAL A 861 15.91 19.36 0.65
C VAL A 861 14.82 18.66 -0.15
N SER A 862 14.73 18.98 -1.44
CA SER A 862 13.94 18.22 -2.42
C SER A 862 14.85 17.52 -3.41
N ALA A 863 14.43 16.36 -3.90
CA ALA A 863 15.00 15.66 -5.03
C ALA A 863 14.37 16.21 -6.32
N ASN A 864 15.17 16.37 -7.36
CA ASN A 864 14.74 16.90 -8.65
C ASN A 864 14.80 15.76 -9.66
N TYR A 865 13.70 15.44 -10.33
CA TYR A 865 13.59 14.41 -11.35
C TYR A 865 13.26 15.02 -12.71
N SER A 866 13.33 14.22 -13.77
CA SER A 866 12.90 14.67 -15.10
C SER A 866 11.40 14.95 -15.20
N THR A 867 10.61 14.38 -14.28
CA THR A 867 9.15 14.49 -14.22
C THR A 867 8.64 15.56 -13.25
N GLY A 868 9.51 16.12 -12.40
CA GLY A 868 9.15 17.09 -11.38
C GLY A 868 10.09 17.05 -10.18
N ASN A 869 9.89 17.94 -9.21
CA ASN A 869 10.60 17.89 -7.94
C ASN A 869 9.76 17.11 -6.92
N SER A 870 10.43 16.40 -6.02
CA SER A 870 9.78 15.77 -4.88
C SER A 870 9.29 16.81 -3.88
N GLU A 871 8.49 16.34 -2.93
CA GLU A 871 8.31 17.01 -1.65
C GLU A 871 9.66 17.31 -0.96
N GLN A 872 9.62 18.26 -0.04
CA GLN A 872 10.79 18.65 0.74
C GLN A 872 10.86 17.84 2.04
N ILE A 873 12.03 17.30 2.36
CA ILE A 873 12.34 16.85 3.72
C ILE A 873 13.02 17.97 4.48
N CYS A 874 12.53 18.27 5.68
CA CYS A 874 12.98 19.43 6.44
C CYS A 874 13.51 19.04 7.82
N ALA A 875 14.50 19.77 8.30
CA ALA A 875 15.00 19.71 9.66
C ALA A 875 15.48 21.10 10.11
N SER A 876 15.48 21.34 11.42
CA SER A 876 15.94 22.62 11.98
C SER A 876 17.11 22.43 12.93
N ILE A 877 17.97 23.45 13.03
CA ILE A 877 19.10 23.45 13.94
C ILE A 877 19.37 24.85 14.48
N ASP A 878 19.77 24.93 15.75
CA ASP A 878 20.23 26.16 16.40
C ASP A 878 21.75 26.30 16.28
N LEU A 879 22.19 27.44 15.72
CA LEU A 879 23.60 27.79 15.58
C LEU A 879 24.05 28.73 16.72
N ASP A 880 23.98 28.25 17.95
CA ASP A 880 24.40 28.99 19.15
C ASP A 880 25.80 28.57 19.65
N TYR A 881 26.57 29.56 20.14
CA TYR A 881 27.79 29.28 20.91
C TYR A 881 27.38 28.58 22.21
N GLY A 882 27.94 27.39 22.46
CA GLY A 882 27.50 26.48 23.51
C GLY A 882 27.16 27.14 24.84
N ILE A 883 25.93 26.94 25.28
CA ILE A 883 25.61 26.77 26.70
C ILE A 883 25.12 25.33 26.77
N GLY A 884 25.91 24.48 27.43
CA GLY A 884 25.69 23.04 27.46
C GLY A 884 24.28 22.68 27.95
N GLU A 885 23.73 21.63 27.36
CA GLU A 885 22.64 20.89 27.97
C GLU A 885 23.04 20.48 29.39
N PHE A 886 22.09 20.65 30.29
CA PHE A 886 22.26 20.72 31.73
C PHE A 886 22.87 19.45 32.34
N SER A 887 24.04 19.62 32.96
CA SER A 887 24.45 18.85 34.14
C SER A 887 24.62 19.84 35.30
N ASP A 888 23.87 19.61 36.38
CA ASP A 888 24.12 20.07 37.77
C ASP A 888 24.44 21.56 38.09
N ILE A 889 24.29 22.51 37.17
CA ILE A 889 24.59 23.94 37.43
C ILE A 889 23.30 24.73 37.70
N LEU A 890 23.27 25.45 38.82
CA LEU A 890 22.20 26.37 39.23
C LEU A 890 22.33 27.73 38.50
N PRO A 891 21.23 28.44 38.16
CA PRO A 891 19.83 28.14 38.49
C PRO A 891 19.12 27.21 37.49
N TRP A 892 18.18 26.38 37.97
CA TRP A 892 17.26 25.59 37.13
C TRP A 892 15.84 25.59 37.72
N VAL A 893 14.87 25.14 36.95
CA VAL A 893 13.45 25.10 37.34
C VAL A 893 12.81 23.73 37.11
N TYR A 894 11.81 23.38 37.93
CA TYR A 894 11.02 22.16 37.75
C TYR A 894 9.59 22.30 38.29
N PRO A 895 8.62 21.54 37.76
CA PRO A 895 8.69 20.75 36.53
C PRO A 895 8.85 21.66 35.28
N ASN A 896 9.38 21.13 34.18
CA ASN A 896 9.46 21.83 32.89
C ASN A 896 9.29 20.80 31.74
N PRO A 897 8.13 20.76 31.04
CA PRO A 897 6.99 21.68 31.16
C PRO A 897 6.35 21.70 32.55
N VAL A 898 5.74 22.82 32.93
CA VAL A 898 4.95 22.93 34.16
C VAL A 898 3.52 22.50 33.86
N TYR A 899 3.06 21.50 34.62
CA TYR A 899 1.70 20.95 34.55
C TYR A 899 0.82 21.39 35.72
N ASP A 900 1.45 22.00 36.74
CA ASP A 900 0.84 22.38 38.01
C ASP A 900 0.73 23.91 38.15
N LYS A 901 0.10 24.40 39.22
CA LYS A 901 -0.02 25.85 39.47
C LYS A 901 1.30 26.54 39.86
N LEU A 902 2.37 25.77 40.08
CA LEU A 902 3.63 26.23 40.67
C LEU A 902 4.84 25.75 39.86
N LEU A 903 5.75 26.68 39.55
CA LEU A 903 7.09 26.42 39.02
C LEU A 903 8.10 26.54 40.16
N HIS A 904 8.88 25.49 40.44
CA HIS A 904 9.91 25.54 41.47
C HIS A 904 11.23 26.05 40.91
N LEU A 905 11.83 27.02 41.61
CA LEU A 905 13.15 27.57 41.28
C LEU A 905 14.19 27.02 42.25
N VAL A 906 15.22 26.37 41.72
CA VAL A 906 16.39 25.95 42.48
C VAL A 906 17.52 26.92 42.19
N TYR A 907 17.84 27.76 43.17
CA TYR A 907 18.93 28.72 43.09
C TYR A 907 19.55 29.01 44.46
N ASN A 908 20.87 29.22 44.48
CA ASN A 908 21.64 29.41 45.72
C ASN A 908 21.90 30.90 46.06
N SER A 909 21.66 31.82 45.13
CA SER A 909 21.95 33.24 45.31
C SER A 909 20.68 34.03 45.66
N LYS A 910 20.85 35.16 46.37
CA LYS A 910 19.76 36.11 46.61
C LYS A 910 19.38 36.80 45.29
N LEU A 911 18.08 36.82 45.00
CA LEU A 911 17.53 37.50 43.83
C LEU A 911 17.25 38.98 44.12
N ALA A 912 17.71 39.82 43.21
CA ALA A 912 17.39 41.25 43.14
C ALA A 912 16.15 41.50 42.26
N ASP A 913 15.89 40.68 41.25
CA ASP A 913 14.70 40.77 40.38
C ASP A 913 14.37 39.38 39.79
N LEU A 914 13.09 39.13 39.51
CA LEU A 914 12.57 37.89 38.93
C LEU A 914 11.38 38.20 38.02
N LYS A 915 11.48 37.84 36.74
CA LYS A 915 10.44 38.08 35.72
C LYS A 915 10.19 36.84 34.87
N ILE A 916 8.94 36.64 34.46
CA ILE A 916 8.58 35.72 33.39
C ILE A 916 8.24 36.55 32.16
N LEU A 917 8.88 36.25 31.04
CA LEU A 917 8.69 36.85 29.74
C LEU A 917 8.03 35.82 28.81
N ASN A 918 7.10 36.24 27.96
CA ASN A 918 6.63 35.39 26.86
C ASN A 918 7.67 35.34 25.72
N ILE A 919 7.39 34.57 24.67
CA ILE A 919 8.30 34.44 23.50
C ILE A 919 8.60 35.77 22.78
N LEU A 920 7.77 36.80 22.97
CA LEU A 920 7.97 38.14 22.40
C LEU A 920 8.74 39.08 23.33
N GLY A 921 9.23 38.58 24.48
CA GLY A 921 9.95 39.37 25.47
C GLY A 921 9.05 40.27 26.34
N ILE A 922 7.73 40.10 26.27
CA ILE A 922 6.77 40.86 27.09
C ILE A 922 6.67 40.23 28.47
N VAL A 923 6.75 41.05 29.52
CA VAL A 923 6.60 40.61 30.92
C VAL A 923 5.21 40.06 31.16
N ALA A 924 5.12 38.75 31.40
CA ALA A 924 3.90 38.03 31.74
C ALA A 924 3.70 37.91 33.26
N TRP A 925 4.77 37.99 34.04
CA TRP A 925 4.75 37.99 35.50
C TRP A 925 6.02 38.61 36.10
N GLU A 926 5.95 39.28 37.24
CA GLU A 926 7.10 39.84 37.96
C GLU A 926 6.92 39.74 39.49
N SER A 927 8.03 39.65 40.24
CA SER A 927 8.00 39.61 41.72
C SER A 927 8.38 40.95 42.35
N GLY A 928 7.74 41.32 43.47
CA GLY A 928 8.16 42.43 44.34
C GLY A 928 9.27 41.98 45.32
N ILE A 929 10.38 42.70 45.36
CA ILE A 929 11.74 42.24 45.73
C ILE A 929 11.99 41.89 47.24
N ASP A 930 13.05 41.09 47.42
CA ASP A 930 13.90 40.73 48.59
C ASP A 930 13.47 39.54 49.47
N LYS A 931 13.17 38.39 48.83
CA LYS A 931 13.04 37.08 49.50
C LYS A 931 13.66 35.96 48.67
N THR A 932 14.07 34.88 49.34
CA THR A 932 14.40 33.59 48.73
C THR A 932 13.12 32.97 48.14
N ILE A 933 12.85 33.22 46.85
CA ILE A 933 11.74 32.62 46.12
C ILE A 933 12.16 31.22 45.68
N ARG A 934 11.40 30.20 46.10
CA ARG A 934 11.58 28.81 45.66
C ARG A 934 10.40 28.29 44.84
N GLU A 935 9.28 29.00 44.83
CA GLU A 935 8.05 28.62 44.14
C GLU A 935 7.45 29.85 43.48
N ILE A 936 7.10 29.71 42.20
CA ILE A 936 6.59 30.78 41.35
C ILE A 936 5.19 30.39 40.90
N PRO A 937 4.13 31.12 41.29
CA PRO A 937 2.78 30.84 40.85
C PRO A 937 2.61 31.23 39.38
N ILE A 938 2.20 30.25 38.55
CA ILE A 938 2.06 30.44 37.09
C ILE A 938 0.61 30.27 36.60
N ASN A 939 -0.36 30.19 37.51
CA ASN A 939 -1.78 30.00 37.22
C ASN A 939 -2.44 31.10 36.37
N ALA A 940 -1.75 32.21 36.10
CA ALA A 940 -2.22 33.28 35.22
C ALA A 940 -1.62 33.22 33.80
N LEU A 941 -0.71 32.27 33.54
CA LEU A 941 -0.09 32.07 32.24
C LEU A 941 -0.97 31.15 31.37
N ILE A 942 -1.08 31.48 30.09
CA ILE A 942 -1.72 30.61 29.09
C ILE A 942 -0.71 29.53 28.65
N PRO A 943 -1.17 28.37 28.14
CA PRO A 943 -0.27 27.37 27.58
C PRO A 943 0.66 27.98 26.51
N GLY A 944 1.95 27.71 26.61
CA GLY A 944 2.96 28.33 25.76
C GLY A 944 4.38 28.29 26.33
N ILE A 945 5.34 28.84 25.57
CA ILE A 945 6.75 28.93 25.97
C ILE A 945 7.03 30.28 26.64
N TYR A 946 7.79 30.24 27.73
CA TYR A 946 8.16 31.38 28.53
C TYR A 946 9.65 31.37 28.90
N PHE A 947 10.18 32.54 29.27
CA PHE A 947 11.53 32.73 29.77
C PHE A 947 11.48 33.33 31.17
N LEU A 948 12.11 32.67 32.14
CA LEU A 948 12.32 33.19 33.49
C LEU A 948 13.65 33.97 33.52
N GLU A 949 13.59 35.28 33.65
CA GLU A 949 14.74 36.15 33.86
C GLU A 949 14.99 36.35 35.37
N LEU A 950 16.20 36.03 35.81
CA LEU A 950 16.70 36.07 37.18
C LEU A 950 17.81 37.11 37.25
N ARG A 951 17.69 38.13 38.10
CA ARG A 951 18.79 39.05 38.39
C ARG A 951 19.28 38.84 39.80
N SER A 952 20.57 38.63 39.97
CA SER A 952 21.23 38.42 41.27
C SER A 952 22.63 39.05 41.30
N SER A 953 23.32 38.92 42.42
CA SER A 953 24.66 39.50 42.61
C SER A 953 25.76 38.88 41.74
N ASP A 954 25.53 37.68 41.24
CA ASP A 954 26.40 36.89 40.37
C ASP A 954 26.08 37.04 38.86
N GLY A 955 24.97 37.68 38.50
CA GLY A 955 24.65 37.97 37.10
C GLY A 955 23.15 38.04 36.79
N ILE A 956 22.85 38.09 35.49
CA ILE A 956 21.51 37.87 34.96
C ILE A 956 21.49 36.48 34.33
N HIS A 957 20.53 35.65 34.72
CA HIS A 957 20.31 34.30 34.18
C HIS A 957 18.93 34.22 33.54
N THR A 958 18.81 33.51 32.43
CA THR A 958 17.54 33.30 31.74
C THR A 958 17.28 31.81 31.58
N ILE A 959 16.10 31.35 31.98
CA ILE A 959 15.72 29.92 31.93
C ILE A 959 14.45 29.77 31.10
N LYS A 960 14.50 28.94 30.05
CA LYS A 960 13.31 28.60 29.24
C LYS A 960 12.45 27.57 29.95
N PHE A 961 11.14 27.79 29.99
CA PHE A 961 10.18 26.78 30.45
C PHE A 961 8.86 26.82 29.66
N ALA A 962 8.15 25.71 29.62
CA ALA A 962 6.83 25.62 28.98
C ALA A 962 5.72 25.51 30.02
N VAL A 963 4.58 26.16 29.76
CA VAL A 963 3.32 26.00 30.49
C VAL A 963 2.39 25.19 29.59
N ARG A 964 1.77 24.11 30.10
CA ARG A 964 0.83 23.27 29.34
C ARG A 964 -0.60 23.41 29.86
#